data_AF-A0A1C7WBE8-F1
#
_entry.id   AF-A0A1C7WBE8-F1
#
_cell.length_a   1.000
_cell.length_b   1.000
_cell.length_c   1.000
_cell.angle_alpha   90.00
_cell.angle_beta   90.00
_cell.angle_gamma   90.00
#
_symmetry.space_group_name_H-M   'P 1'
#
loop_
_entity.id
_entity.type
_entity.pdbx_description
1 polymer ?
#
loop_
_entity_poly.entity_id
_entity_poly.type
_entity_poly.pdbx_seq_one_letter_code
_entity_poly.pdbx_strand_id
1 'polypeptide(L)'
;MNLSPLYFAGLLALGCVSVANAAIVADAGQASSPGVNAGANGSTVVNINAAGKGGVSHNIFNQFNVDKNGVVLNNSIDGANSQLAGSLAGNVNLSGGAASVILNEVNSNRASVLNGMVEVAGQQAQVIIANPAGITCSGCGFINAGRATLTTGTAQIADGAIQGYKTERGSIVINGNGLNSGDSNYTDLIARSVAINAGVWAKDLKVTTGRNNVNADNTQATALASALGRPGVGIDVAALGGMYAGKITLVGTESGVGVRNAGTIAASTSDLVMDVNGVLDNRSGTLSAAHANKLNTAGTINNTRGKITGGNGGITINTHKNRLTNTNGNIAAIGSVSINSGQLNNTNGMVQSSSQITIDTNGQLLTNTGRNNDTGIYSTLGMALKTGQLNNNNGLITTSGNSTIISGALDNRNGQIFAFGSSLSDLSMTVGGTLDNRGGEIAAQHHVNLSTSSTLNNSANGKMSAGDDFKLTTNNAALNNTNGLIESAGALDINSGLLTNRTGSLQATKMLNVNTNGSNLLNEGGQISAMGDIQLANINAMDNRDGSVSGEGKLLLRANSLDNRTGGLTLDKGNDVRIQNALNNNYGVIRSALGSTEVYASTVNNNAGLLGGQEVHVHTDTLRNDEGLIYADKTAEIKAVTLYNRNGENFGRVMGVHIDMPEDTQGGIISMGDLSMAGNRVYNSRGLIAASGGNLNMQYAGNVDNNRGTLSSVAYLSLLANRLDNGNGTISSTGSSSVEVTSAFTNSGLVHGSEGLGIRVNGALTNSGQLWSDKVTTINSQNFTNRRGAVIGGLEGVKLNLTGRYTNNGDVSGPVIKE
;
A
#
# COMPACT_ATOMS: atom_id res chain seq x y z
N MET A 1 31.08 13.59 13.71
CA MET A 1 32.37 13.69 14.43
C MET A 1 32.13 14.43 15.72
N ASN A 2 32.32 13.74 16.85
CA ASN A 2 32.67 14.26 18.17
C ASN A 2 33.02 12.99 18.97
N LEU A 3 34.31 12.71 19.07
CA LEU A 3 34.86 11.56 19.77
C LEU A 3 35.00 11.88 21.26
N SER A 4 34.58 10.96 22.11
CA SER A 4 34.92 10.88 23.53
C SER A 4 35.18 9.40 23.90
N PRO A 5 36.03 9.12 24.89
CA PRO A 5 37.17 8.23 24.71
C PRO A 5 36.89 6.74 24.98
N LEU A 6 37.58 5.91 24.19
CA LEU A 6 37.76 4.47 24.34
C LEU A 6 38.51 4.18 25.65
N TYR A 7 37.89 3.48 26.58
CA TYR A 7 38.63 2.83 27.68
C TYR A 7 39.21 1.51 27.18
N PHE A 8 40.48 1.57 26.79
CA PHE A 8 41.32 0.44 26.45
C PHE A 8 41.90 -0.13 27.76
N ALA A 9 41.39 -1.26 28.24
CA ALA A 9 42.01 -2.00 29.32
C ALA A 9 43.04 -2.97 28.72
N GLY A 10 44.27 -2.48 28.60
CA GLY A 10 45.44 -3.34 28.41
C GLY A 10 45.97 -3.78 29.77
N LEU A 11 46.16 -5.09 29.94
CA LEU A 11 47.25 -5.67 30.74
C LEU A 11 47.27 -7.18 30.53
N LEU A 12 48.15 -7.60 29.61
CA LEU A 12 48.74 -8.93 29.56
C LEU A 12 50.21 -8.76 29.95
N ALA A 13 50.64 -9.41 31.03
CA ALA A 13 51.73 -10.40 30.98
C ALA A 13 52.39 -10.64 32.36
N LEU A 14 52.46 -11.95 32.67
CA LEU A 14 53.53 -12.67 33.37
C LEU A 14 53.72 -12.47 34.88
N GLY A 15 53.22 -13.47 35.60
CA GLY A 15 53.75 -13.94 36.88
C GLY A 15 53.31 -15.39 37.09
N CYS A 16 54.14 -16.35 36.65
CA CYS A 16 53.98 -17.75 37.04
C CYS A 16 54.07 -17.85 38.56
N VAL A 17 52.94 -18.13 39.20
CA VAL A 17 52.91 -18.78 40.51
C VAL A 17 51.99 -19.98 40.36
N SER A 18 52.60 -21.15 40.21
CA SER A 18 51.95 -22.42 40.49
C SER A 18 51.63 -22.47 41.98
N VAL A 19 50.36 -22.31 42.33
CA VAL A 19 49.84 -22.73 43.65
C VAL A 19 48.95 -23.93 43.42
N ALA A 20 49.52 -25.10 43.69
CA ALA A 20 48.74 -26.28 44.02
C ALA A 20 47.94 -25.97 45.29
N ASN A 21 46.61 -25.95 45.18
CA ASN A 21 45.68 -25.92 46.31
C ASN A 21 44.45 -26.74 45.91
N ALA A 22 44.35 -27.98 46.39
CA ALA A 22 43.09 -28.69 46.36
C ALA A 22 42.25 -28.23 47.57
N ALA A 23 40.95 -27.96 47.50
CA ALA A 23 40.17 -27.10 46.58
C ALA A 23 38.77 -26.91 47.23
N ILE A 24 38.28 -27.95 47.92
CA ILE A 24 37.04 -28.00 48.71
C ILE A 24 37.38 -28.13 50.20
N VAL A 25 36.84 -27.25 51.04
CA VAL A 25 37.08 -27.17 52.49
C VAL A 25 35.74 -27.01 53.21
N ALA A 26 35.34 -28.03 53.96
CA ALA A 26 34.13 -28.00 54.78
C ALA A 26 34.23 -26.92 55.88
N ASP A 27 33.10 -26.30 56.23
CA ASP A 27 33.05 -25.32 57.32
C ASP A 27 32.91 -26.04 58.67
N ALA A 28 34.04 -26.42 59.26
CA ALA A 28 34.10 -27.17 60.51
C ALA A 28 33.42 -26.46 61.71
N GLY A 29 33.11 -25.17 61.59
CA GLY A 29 32.34 -24.41 62.59
C GLY A 29 30.82 -24.56 62.49
N GLN A 30 30.31 -25.28 61.49
CA GLN A 30 28.88 -25.44 61.21
C GLN A 30 28.41 -26.87 61.49
N ALA A 31 27.20 -27.00 62.04
CA ALA A 31 26.55 -28.30 62.26
C ALA A 31 26.31 -29.09 60.96
N SER A 32 26.27 -28.40 59.83
CA SER A 32 26.08 -28.95 58.47
C SER A 32 27.39 -29.10 57.69
N SER A 33 28.50 -29.39 58.37
CA SER A 33 29.81 -29.64 57.74
C SER A 33 29.89 -31.08 57.20
N PRO A 34 30.09 -31.30 55.87
CA PRO A 34 30.20 -32.64 55.31
C PRO A 34 31.59 -33.27 55.52
N GLY A 35 31.68 -34.58 55.31
CA GLY A 35 32.97 -35.28 55.24
C GLY A 35 33.63 -35.10 53.87
N VAL A 36 34.85 -34.57 53.82
CA VAL A 36 35.63 -34.38 52.58
C VAL A 36 36.83 -35.32 52.59
N ASN A 37 36.87 -36.25 51.63
CA ASN A 37 37.87 -37.30 51.52
C ASN A 37 38.57 -37.27 50.16
N ALA A 38 39.77 -37.83 50.08
CA ALA A 38 40.42 -38.11 48.80
C ALA A 38 39.74 -39.30 48.12
N GLY A 39 39.39 -39.15 46.83
CA GLY A 39 38.89 -40.23 45.98
C GLY A 39 40.01 -40.97 45.25
N ALA A 40 39.68 -42.10 44.62
CA ALA A 40 40.62 -42.75 43.71
C ALA A 40 40.90 -41.83 42.50
N ASN A 41 42.08 -41.97 41.88
CA ASN A 41 42.50 -41.18 40.71
C ASN A 41 42.64 -39.65 40.93
N GLY A 42 42.68 -39.20 42.19
CA GLY A 42 42.96 -37.80 42.53
C GLY A 42 41.75 -36.86 42.49
N SER A 43 40.54 -37.39 42.39
CA SER A 43 39.29 -36.64 42.59
C SER A 43 39.00 -36.42 44.09
N THR A 44 38.11 -35.48 44.40
CA THR A 44 37.62 -35.27 45.78
C THR A 44 36.28 -35.98 45.99
N VAL A 45 36.08 -36.66 47.12
CA VAL A 45 34.79 -37.30 47.48
C VAL A 45 34.19 -36.59 48.70
N VAL A 46 32.99 -36.06 48.53
CA VAL A 46 32.19 -35.44 49.60
C VAL A 46 31.14 -36.43 50.06
N ASN A 47 31.30 -36.98 51.26
CA ASN A 47 30.23 -37.67 51.97
C ASN A 47 29.26 -36.62 52.49
N ILE A 48 28.21 -36.38 51.71
CA ILE A 48 27.17 -35.40 52.02
C ILE A 48 26.48 -35.73 53.35
N ASN A 49 25.89 -34.71 53.97
CA ASN A 49 25.13 -34.87 55.21
C ASN A 49 23.82 -35.63 54.99
N ALA A 50 23.23 -36.14 56.08
CA ALA A 50 21.89 -36.71 56.07
C ALA A 50 20.87 -35.73 55.46
N ALA A 51 19.94 -36.24 54.66
CA ALA A 51 18.86 -35.43 54.14
C ALA A 51 17.85 -35.07 55.25
N GLY A 52 17.39 -33.81 55.26
CA GLY A 52 16.29 -33.38 56.11
C GLY A 52 14.93 -33.94 55.66
N LYS A 53 13.85 -33.62 56.38
CA LYS A 53 12.47 -34.07 56.05
C LYS A 53 12.01 -33.68 54.65
N GLY A 54 12.50 -32.57 54.10
CA GLY A 54 12.22 -32.12 52.74
C GLY A 54 13.18 -32.67 51.67
N GLY A 55 14.03 -33.65 52.02
CA GLY A 55 14.94 -34.32 51.08
C GLY A 55 16.23 -33.57 50.76
N VAL A 56 16.47 -32.41 51.39
CA VAL A 56 17.68 -31.60 51.20
C VAL A 56 18.80 -32.08 52.12
N SER A 57 19.92 -32.48 51.53
CA SER A 57 21.22 -32.56 52.21
C SER A 57 21.90 -31.20 52.12
N HIS A 58 22.03 -30.52 53.26
CA HIS A 58 22.67 -29.20 53.36
C HIS A 58 24.13 -29.34 53.79
N ASN A 59 25.04 -28.88 52.96
CA ASN A 59 26.48 -29.03 53.11
C ASN A 59 27.14 -27.65 53.05
N ILE A 60 27.75 -27.21 54.15
CA ILE A 60 28.33 -25.88 54.28
C ILE A 60 29.87 -25.95 54.18
N PHE A 61 30.44 -25.09 53.35
CA PHE A 61 31.85 -25.03 53.03
C PHE A 61 32.42 -23.63 53.28
N ASN A 62 33.67 -23.54 53.72
CA ASN A 62 34.44 -22.30 53.68
C ASN A 62 34.97 -22.03 52.25
N GLN A 63 35.25 -23.10 51.51
CA GLN A 63 35.70 -23.03 50.12
C GLN A 63 35.14 -24.23 49.34
N PHE A 64 34.59 -23.99 48.14
CA PHE A 64 34.15 -25.05 47.25
C PHE A 64 34.70 -24.76 45.85
N ASN A 65 35.93 -25.20 45.59
CA ASN A 65 36.56 -25.15 44.28
C ASN A 65 36.70 -26.58 43.75
N VAL A 66 36.46 -26.78 42.47
CA VAL A 66 36.59 -28.08 41.82
C VAL A 66 37.76 -27.98 40.86
N ASP A 67 38.75 -28.85 41.00
CA ASP A 67 39.86 -28.92 40.05
C ASP A 67 39.51 -29.77 38.82
N LYS A 68 40.47 -29.98 37.93
CA LYS A 68 40.29 -30.75 36.69
C LYS A 68 39.95 -32.23 36.91
N ASN A 69 40.25 -32.79 38.08
CA ASN A 69 39.95 -34.19 38.41
C ASN A 69 38.50 -34.37 38.88
N GLY A 70 37.83 -33.26 39.21
CA GLY A 70 36.42 -33.24 39.59
C GLY A 70 36.15 -33.61 41.05
N VAL A 71 34.86 -33.58 41.40
CA VAL A 71 34.36 -33.93 42.73
C VAL A 71 33.18 -34.91 42.62
N VAL A 72 33.11 -35.85 43.57
CA VAL A 72 32.01 -36.79 43.72
C VAL A 72 31.23 -36.47 44.99
N LEU A 73 29.94 -36.23 44.85
CA LEU A 73 28.97 -36.11 45.93
C LEU A 73 28.41 -37.53 46.19
N ASN A 74 28.81 -38.15 47.29
CA ASN A 74 28.45 -39.53 47.61
C ASN A 74 27.02 -39.61 48.17
N ASN A 75 26.04 -39.77 47.28
CA ASN A 75 24.62 -39.95 47.58
C ASN A 75 24.18 -41.43 47.54
N SER A 76 25.12 -42.36 47.81
CA SER A 76 24.81 -43.79 47.81
C SER A 76 24.69 -44.33 49.23
N ILE A 77 23.65 -45.14 49.48
CA ILE A 77 23.43 -45.82 50.77
C ILE A 77 24.31 -47.09 50.84
N ASP A 78 24.32 -47.89 49.78
CA ASP A 78 24.96 -49.22 49.75
C ASP A 78 26.32 -49.23 49.01
N GLY A 79 26.76 -48.06 48.54
CA GLY A 79 27.95 -47.90 47.68
C GLY A 79 27.60 -47.73 46.20
N ALA A 80 28.51 -47.19 45.41
CA ALA A 80 28.28 -46.89 43.99
C ALA A 80 29.60 -46.89 43.21
N ASN A 81 29.52 -47.15 41.90
CA ASN A 81 30.65 -46.95 41.00
C ASN A 81 30.56 -45.55 40.40
N SER A 82 31.46 -44.68 40.85
CA SER A 82 31.63 -43.33 40.35
C SER A 82 32.51 -43.31 39.10
N GLN A 83 32.15 -42.46 38.14
CA GLN A 83 32.93 -42.19 36.94
C GLN A 83 34.26 -41.48 37.26
N LEU A 84 34.28 -40.62 38.29
CA LEU A 84 35.46 -39.83 38.68
C LEU A 84 36.33 -40.49 39.77
N ALA A 85 35.76 -41.28 40.67
CA ALA A 85 36.44 -41.85 41.84
C ALA A 85 36.42 -43.39 41.91
N GLY A 86 35.86 -44.08 40.92
CA GLY A 86 35.80 -45.54 40.90
C GLY A 86 34.81 -46.10 41.93
N SER A 87 35.12 -47.28 42.51
CA SER A 87 34.24 -47.91 43.49
C SER A 87 34.26 -47.16 44.83
N LEU A 88 33.09 -46.74 45.29
CA LEU A 88 32.89 -46.01 46.54
C LEU A 88 32.03 -46.82 47.51
N ALA A 89 32.42 -46.80 48.79
CA ALA A 89 31.60 -47.31 49.88
C ALA A 89 30.35 -46.43 50.08
N GLY A 90 29.31 -47.02 50.67
CA GLY A 90 28.10 -46.31 51.07
C GLY A 90 28.41 -45.15 52.03
N ASN A 91 27.67 -44.06 51.87
CA ASN A 91 27.77 -42.90 52.75
C ASN A 91 26.99 -43.17 54.04
N VAL A 92 27.72 -43.36 55.15
CA VAL A 92 27.18 -43.66 56.48
C VAL A 92 26.21 -42.61 57.01
N ASN A 93 26.24 -41.39 56.47
CA ASN A 93 25.32 -40.31 56.86
C ASN A 93 23.90 -40.52 56.31
N LEU A 94 23.70 -41.43 55.36
CA LEU A 94 22.44 -41.60 54.62
C LEU A 94 21.56 -42.73 55.15
N SER A 95 21.66 -43.06 56.44
CA SER A 95 20.82 -44.09 57.08
C SER A 95 19.31 -43.79 57.01
N GLY A 96 18.93 -42.52 56.82
CA GLY A 96 17.55 -42.06 56.59
C GLY A 96 17.10 -42.02 55.12
N GLY A 97 17.93 -42.49 54.18
CA GLY A 97 17.67 -42.44 52.74
C GLY A 97 18.60 -41.46 51.99
N ALA A 98 18.70 -41.64 50.67
CA ALA A 98 19.46 -40.76 49.80
C ALA A 98 18.76 -39.39 49.64
N ALA A 99 19.56 -38.34 49.45
CA ALA A 99 19.06 -37.00 49.26
C ALA A 99 18.43 -36.83 47.87
N SER A 100 17.33 -36.08 47.78
CA SER A 100 16.75 -35.63 46.50
C SER A 100 17.37 -34.31 46.03
N VAL A 101 17.90 -33.52 46.96
CA VAL A 101 18.59 -32.25 46.70
C VAL A 101 19.88 -32.20 47.52
N ILE A 102 21.00 -31.89 46.88
CA ILE A 102 22.31 -31.68 47.51
C ILE A 102 22.67 -30.21 47.39
N LEU A 103 22.53 -29.48 48.48
CA LEU A 103 22.91 -28.06 48.58
C LEU A 103 24.35 -27.95 49.08
N ASN A 104 25.22 -27.39 48.25
CA ASN A 104 26.60 -27.04 48.59
C ASN A 104 26.67 -25.51 48.72
N GLU A 105 26.69 -25.02 49.96
CA GLU A 105 26.67 -23.60 50.26
C GLU A 105 28.04 -23.13 50.77
N VAL A 106 28.55 -22.05 50.18
CA VAL A 106 29.83 -21.44 50.60
C VAL A 106 29.57 -20.28 51.55
N ASN A 107 30.01 -20.43 52.79
CA ASN A 107 29.92 -19.44 53.86
C ASN A 107 31.23 -18.65 54.00
N SER A 108 31.67 -18.00 52.93
CA SER A 108 32.85 -17.12 52.95
C SER A 108 32.73 -15.99 51.92
N ASN A 109 33.69 -15.08 51.90
CA ASN A 109 33.77 -14.00 50.91
C ASN A 109 34.57 -14.39 49.65
N ARG A 110 34.94 -15.67 49.50
CA ARG A 110 35.77 -16.17 48.40
C ARG A 110 34.89 -16.81 47.33
N ALA A 111 35.04 -16.36 46.09
CA ALA A 111 34.34 -16.94 44.95
C ALA A 111 34.79 -18.38 44.70
N SER A 112 33.87 -19.20 44.18
CA SER A 112 34.13 -20.57 43.77
C SER A 112 34.75 -20.62 42.39
N VAL A 113 35.72 -21.51 42.18
CA VAL A 113 36.32 -21.81 40.87
C VAL A 113 36.09 -23.28 40.56
N LEU A 114 35.38 -23.57 39.46
CA LEU A 114 34.99 -24.90 39.04
C LEU A 114 35.67 -25.21 37.70
N ASN A 115 36.63 -26.13 37.72
CA ASN A 115 37.47 -26.50 36.57
C ASN A 115 37.30 -27.98 36.15
N GLY A 116 36.31 -28.69 36.70
CA GLY A 116 36.04 -30.09 36.39
C GLY A 116 34.62 -30.50 36.76
N MET A 117 34.34 -31.79 36.58
CA MET A 117 32.98 -32.35 36.71
C MET A 117 32.56 -32.50 38.18
N VAL A 118 31.27 -32.32 38.44
CA VAL A 118 30.60 -32.60 39.72
C VAL A 118 29.68 -33.81 39.50
N GLU A 119 30.03 -34.94 40.10
CA GLU A 119 29.28 -36.19 39.96
C GLU A 119 28.42 -36.47 41.19
N VAL A 120 27.19 -36.93 40.99
CA VAL A 120 26.40 -37.56 42.06
C VAL A 120 26.57 -39.09 41.97
N ALA A 121 27.25 -39.69 42.93
CA ALA A 121 27.36 -41.14 43.02
C ALA A 121 26.14 -41.74 43.74
N GLY A 122 25.57 -42.82 43.19
CA GLY A 122 24.35 -43.44 43.73
C GLY A 122 23.08 -42.84 43.15
N GLN A 123 22.09 -42.57 44.00
CA GLN A 123 20.79 -42.07 43.56
C GLN A 123 20.92 -40.65 42.97
N GLN A 124 20.32 -40.44 41.79
CA GLN A 124 20.27 -39.14 41.14
C GLN A 124 19.61 -38.08 42.04
N ALA A 125 20.21 -36.89 42.11
CA ALA A 125 19.71 -35.76 42.88
C ALA A 125 19.82 -34.44 42.11
N GLN A 126 19.15 -33.39 42.60
CA GLN A 126 19.47 -32.01 42.22
C GLN A 126 20.77 -31.59 42.91
N VAL A 127 21.66 -30.91 42.19
CA VAL A 127 22.88 -30.33 42.75
C VAL A 127 22.78 -28.81 42.70
N ILE A 128 22.95 -28.18 43.85
CA ILE A 128 23.01 -26.72 43.99
C ILE A 128 24.39 -26.34 44.50
N ILE A 129 25.05 -25.41 43.82
CA ILE A 129 26.27 -24.74 44.30
C ILE A 129 25.92 -23.26 44.51
N ALA A 130 25.82 -22.87 45.78
CA ALA A 130 25.43 -21.53 46.20
C ALA A 130 26.63 -20.77 46.79
N ASN A 131 27.09 -19.72 46.11
CA ASN A 131 28.17 -18.86 46.60
C ASN A 131 27.91 -17.38 46.28
N PRO A 132 27.44 -16.58 47.27
CA PRO A 132 27.20 -15.16 47.09
C PRO A 132 28.41 -14.29 46.72
N ALA A 133 29.64 -14.79 46.88
CA ALA A 133 30.84 -14.08 46.44
C ALA A 133 31.08 -14.19 44.92
N GLY A 134 30.48 -15.17 44.25
CA GLY A 134 30.62 -15.42 42.82
C GLY A 134 31.07 -16.85 42.50
N ILE A 135 30.90 -17.24 41.23
CA ILE A 135 31.28 -18.56 40.72
C ILE A 135 31.95 -18.37 39.36
N THR A 136 33.11 -18.99 39.16
CA THR A 136 33.75 -19.09 37.84
C THR A 136 33.79 -20.55 37.41
N CYS A 137 33.36 -20.83 36.19
CA CYS A 137 33.43 -22.15 35.57
C CYS A 137 34.37 -22.11 34.37
N SER A 138 35.30 -23.05 34.30
CA SER A 138 36.21 -23.22 33.17
C SER A 138 36.45 -24.70 32.88
N GLY A 139 35.52 -25.33 32.17
CA GLY A 139 35.49 -26.78 31.95
C GLY A 139 34.74 -27.53 33.05
N CYS A 140 33.83 -26.86 33.75
CA CYS A 140 32.99 -27.53 34.73
C CYS A 140 31.80 -28.23 34.07
N GLY A 141 31.17 -29.13 34.80
CA GLY A 141 29.98 -29.83 34.35
C GLY A 141 29.39 -30.73 35.41
N PHE A 142 28.32 -31.43 35.07
CA PHE A 142 27.58 -32.27 36.01
C PHE A 142 27.37 -33.67 35.46
N ILE A 143 27.53 -34.68 36.30
CA ILE A 143 27.28 -36.09 35.99
C ILE A 143 26.22 -36.59 36.97
N ASN A 144 25.19 -37.25 36.44
CA ASN A 144 24.08 -37.81 37.23
C ASN A 144 23.36 -36.78 38.14
N ALA A 145 23.36 -35.50 37.77
CA ALA A 145 22.54 -34.47 38.41
C ALA A 145 21.26 -34.27 37.59
N GLY A 146 20.08 -34.55 38.17
CA GLY A 146 18.80 -34.37 37.46
C GLY A 146 18.51 -32.90 37.14
N ARG A 147 18.95 -32.00 38.03
CA ARG A 147 18.99 -30.55 37.86
C ARG A 147 20.30 -30.03 38.43
N ALA A 148 20.95 -29.12 37.72
CA ALA A 148 22.16 -28.44 38.17
C ALA A 148 21.89 -26.94 38.34
N THR A 149 22.16 -26.39 39.53
CA THR A 149 21.97 -24.97 39.82
C THR A 149 23.28 -24.36 40.28
N LEU A 150 23.81 -23.40 39.54
CA LEU A 150 24.85 -22.49 39.99
C LEU A 150 24.19 -21.19 40.42
N THR A 151 24.39 -20.77 41.67
CA THR A 151 23.77 -19.53 42.17
C THR A 151 24.70 -18.68 43.02
N THR A 152 24.60 -17.35 42.86
CA THR A 152 25.15 -16.36 43.80
C THR A 152 24.09 -15.84 44.78
N GLY A 153 22.89 -16.41 44.75
CA GLY A 153 21.87 -16.17 45.75
C GLY A 153 22.09 -17.02 47.00
N THR A 154 21.69 -16.48 48.14
CA THR A 154 21.59 -17.27 49.38
C THR A 154 20.37 -18.18 49.28
N ALA A 155 20.54 -19.48 49.56
CA ALA A 155 19.45 -20.44 49.53
C ALA A 155 18.46 -20.15 50.68
N GLN A 156 17.17 -20.20 50.40
CA GLN A 156 16.09 -20.03 51.37
C GLN A 156 15.50 -21.41 51.67
N ILE A 157 15.62 -21.88 52.91
CA ILE A 157 15.17 -23.21 53.34
C ILE A 157 14.04 -23.04 54.36
N ALA A 158 12.94 -23.76 54.16
CA ALA A 158 11.86 -23.89 55.14
C ALA A 158 11.36 -25.34 55.14
N ASP A 159 11.04 -25.87 56.33
CA ASP A 159 10.60 -27.25 56.55
C ASP A 159 11.51 -28.33 55.92
N GLY A 160 12.81 -28.03 55.81
CA GLY A 160 13.81 -28.92 55.22
C GLY A 160 13.78 -29.01 53.69
N ALA A 161 13.07 -28.11 52.99
CA ALA A 161 13.01 -27.99 51.54
C ALA A 161 13.52 -26.63 51.05
N ILE A 162 14.08 -26.59 49.83
CA ILE A 162 14.47 -25.35 49.16
C ILE A 162 13.20 -24.60 48.73
N GLN A 163 13.05 -23.36 49.19
CA GLN A 163 11.97 -22.45 48.81
C GLN A 163 12.37 -21.55 47.65
N GLY A 164 13.66 -21.19 47.57
CA GLY A 164 14.17 -20.29 46.56
C GLY A 164 15.56 -19.77 46.86
N TYR A 165 15.95 -18.73 46.14
CA TYR A 165 17.26 -18.10 46.20
C TYR A 165 17.10 -16.58 46.25
N LYS A 166 17.67 -15.96 47.29
CA LYS A 166 17.74 -14.50 47.40
C LYS A 166 19.06 -14.01 46.81
N THR A 167 19.01 -13.41 45.64
CA THR A 167 20.16 -12.93 44.87
C THR A 167 20.33 -11.43 45.05
N GLU A 168 21.45 -11.00 45.64
CA GLU A 168 21.73 -9.57 45.89
C GLU A 168 23.03 -9.08 45.25
N ARG A 169 23.99 -9.98 44.99
CA ARG A 169 25.34 -9.69 44.50
C ARG A 169 25.95 -10.95 43.85
N GLY A 170 27.19 -10.82 43.41
CA GLY A 170 27.98 -11.92 42.85
C GLY A 170 27.70 -12.12 41.36
N SER A 171 28.73 -12.60 40.65
CA SER A 171 28.65 -12.92 39.23
C SER A 171 28.95 -14.39 38.99
N ILE A 172 28.30 -14.97 37.99
CA ILE A 172 28.72 -16.23 37.39
C ILE A 172 29.52 -15.91 36.12
N VAL A 173 30.71 -16.49 35.98
CA VAL A 173 31.57 -16.31 34.81
C VAL A 173 31.90 -17.66 34.20
N ILE A 174 31.56 -17.86 32.93
CA ILE A 174 31.89 -19.06 32.16
C ILE A 174 33.04 -18.72 31.21
N ASN A 175 34.18 -19.38 31.38
CA ASN A 175 35.45 -19.14 30.66
C ASN A 175 36.03 -20.45 30.10
N GLY A 176 37.14 -20.35 29.39
CA GLY A 176 37.96 -21.50 28.99
C GLY A 176 37.18 -22.57 28.24
N ASN A 177 37.12 -23.78 28.80
CA ASN A 177 36.43 -24.93 28.20
C ASN A 177 34.90 -24.91 28.41
N GLY A 178 34.34 -23.85 29.01
CA GLY A 178 32.90 -23.67 29.13
C GLY A 178 32.25 -24.45 30.27
N LEU A 179 30.92 -24.59 30.19
CA LEU A 179 30.07 -25.37 31.09
C LEU A 179 29.38 -26.48 30.30
N ASN A 180 29.67 -27.74 30.64
CA ASN A 180 28.99 -28.90 30.07
C ASN A 180 27.95 -29.47 31.05
N SER A 181 26.68 -29.19 30.80
CA SER A 181 25.54 -29.66 31.59
C SER A 181 24.58 -30.49 30.71
N GLY A 182 25.12 -31.22 29.74
CA GLY A 182 24.34 -32.03 28.80
C GLY A 182 23.63 -33.23 29.45
N ASP A 183 24.17 -33.75 30.55
CA ASP A 183 23.56 -34.89 31.26
C ASP A 183 22.35 -34.46 32.10
N SER A 184 22.35 -33.21 32.60
CA SER A 184 21.26 -32.66 33.41
C SER A 184 20.05 -32.26 32.56
N ASN A 185 18.85 -32.55 33.08
CA ASN A 185 17.60 -32.16 32.39
C ASN A 185 17.37 -30.65 32.46
N TYR A 186 17.76 -30.04 33.59
CA TYR A 186 17.62 -28.60 33.83
C TYR A 186 18.94 -28.03 34.34
N THR A 187 19.34 -26.88 33.81
CA THR A 187 20.52 -26.13 34.24
C THR A 187 20.11 -24.69 34.55
N ASP A 188 20.35 -24.26 35.79
CA ASP A 188 20.01 -22.93 36.28
C ASP A 188 21.29 -22.13 36.58
N LEU A 189 21.39 -20.93 36.02
CA LEU A 189 22.38 -19.91 36.38
C LEU A 189 21.64 -18.74 37.03
N ILE A 190 21.75 -18.60 38.34
CA ILE A 190 21.01 -17.57 39.11
C ILE A 190 22.00 -16.65 39.79
N ALA A 191 22.22 -15.44 39.26
CA ALA A 191 23.22 -14.52 39.80
C ALA A 191 22.81 -13.06 39.64
N ARG A 192 23.55 -12.12 40.22
CA ARG A 192 23.27 -10.71 39.91
C ARG A 192 23.65 -10.38 38.47
N SER A 193 24.76 -10.95 37.99
CA SER A 193 25.18 -10.87 36.58
C SER A 193 25.83 -12.17 36.11
N VAL A 194 25.75 -12.45 34.82
CA VAL A 194 26.32 -13.64 34.19
C VAL A 194 27.15 -13.22 32.96
N ALA A 195 28.40 -13.66 32.91
CA ALA A 195 29.30 -13.46 31.77
C ALA A 195 29.62 -14.81 31.12
N ILE A 196 29.35 -14.93 29.83
CA ILE A 196 29.55 -16.13 29.01
C ILE A 196 30.63 -15.84 27.98
N ASN A 197 31.87 -16.19 28.30
CA ASN A 197 33.03 -16.01 27.43
C ASN A 197 33.43 -17.31 26.69
N ALA A 198 32.78 -18.43 27.02
CA ALA A 198 32.95 -19.75 26.42
C ALA A 198 31.58 -20.44 26.27
N GLY A 199 31.54 -21.67 25.73
CA GLY A 199 30.29 -22.40 25.50
C GLY A 199 29.58 -22.83 26.78
N VAL A 200 28.26 -22.73 26.80
CA VAL A 200 27.35 -23.39 27.75
C VAL A 200 26.51 -24.40 26.98
N TRP A 201 26.60 -25.68 27.33
CA TRP A 201 25.83 -26.75 26.71
C TRP A 201 24.87 -27.38 27.72
N ALA A 202 23.57 -27.41 27.43
CA ALA A 202 22.55 -27.92 28.34
C ALA A 202 21.32 -28.48 27.59
N LYS A 203 20.39 -29.15 28.28
CA LYS A 203 19.09 -29.53 27.70
C LYS A 203 18.06 -28.40 27.83
N ASP A 204 17.77 -27.97 29.05
CA ASP A 204 16.97 -26.77 29.36
C ASP A 204 17.84 -25.83 30.20
N LEU A 205 18.16 -24.66 29.66
CA LEU A 205 18.99 -23.65 30.30
C LEU A 205 18.12 -22.47 30.74
N LYS A 206 18.18 -22.13 32.03
CA LYS A 206 17.59 -20.92 32.56
C LYS A 206 18.65 -20.03 33.18
N VAL A 207 18.68 -18.77 32.77
CA VAL A 207 19.60 -17.75 33.29
C VAL A 207 18.77 -16.63 33.88
N THR A 208 18.85 -16.43 35.19
CA THR A 208 18.11 -15.40 35.92
C THR A 208 19.08 -14.42 36.54
N THR A 209 18.95 -13.15 36.15
CA THR A 209 19.87 -12.07 36.50
C THR A 209 19.20 -10.88 37.17
N GLY A 210 20.00 -10.08 37.89
CA GLY A 210 19.56 -8.95 38.69
C GLY A 210 19.39 -9.28 40.18
N ARG A 211 18.96 -8.29 40.95
CA ARG A 211 18.64 -8.48 42.38
C ARG A 211 17.22 -9.04 42.53
N ASN A 212 17.09 -10.28 43.02
CA ASN A 212 15.83 -11.03 42.97
C ASN A 212 15.61 -12.00 44.12
N ASN A 213 14.35 -12.28 44.40
CA ASN A 213 13.93 -13.56 44.96
C ASN A 213 13.51 -14.48 43.82
N VAL A 214 14.19 -15.62 43.67
CA VAL A 214 13.91 -16.63 42.66
C VAL A 214 13.35 -17.86 43.34
N ASN A 215 12.25 -18.43 42.85
CA ASN A 215 11.71 -19.66 43.44
C ASN A 215 12.58 -20.89 43.14
N ALA A 216 12.37 -21.98 43.88
CA ALA A 216 13.26 -23.16 43.86
C ALA A 216 13.49 -23.78 42.47
N ASP A 217 12.48 -23.76 41.59
CA ASP A 217 12.53 -24.34 40.24
C ASP A 217 12.88 -23.33 39.13
N ASN A 218 13.17 -22.09 39.53
CA ASN A 218 13.53 -20.96 38.67
C ASN A 218 12.49 -20.70 37.56
N THR A 219 11.22 -20.74 37.93
CA THR A 219 10.11 -20.36 37.03
C THR A 219 9.59 -18.95 37.30
N GLN A 220 9.88 -18.39 38.49
CA GLN A 220 9.47 -17.05 38.89
C GLN A 220 10.62 -16.32 39.56
N ALA A 221 10.85 -15.07 39.14
CA ALA A 221 11.81 -14.16 39.73
C ALA A 221 11.11 -12.84 40.07
N THR A 222 11.11 -12.47 41.35
CA THR A 222 10.58 -11.19 41.81
C THR A 222 11.73 -10.25 42.12
N ALA A 223 11.73 -9.08 41.47
CA ALA A 223 12.74 -8.05 41.67
C ALA A 223 12.79 -7.59 43.14
N LEU A 224 14.00 -7.47 43.67
CA LEU A 224 14.27 -6.72 44.90
C LEU A 224 14.42 -5.23 44.56
N ALA A 225 14.29 -4.36 45.56
CA ALA A 225 14.48 -2.92 45.38
C ALA A 225 15.83 -2.60 44.69
N SER A 226 15.89 -1.55 43.88
CA SER A 226 17.15 -1.15 43.22
C SER A 226 18.19 -0.70 44.26
N ALA A 227 19.47 -0.98 44.01
CA ALA A 227 20.59 -0.53 44.85
C ALA A 227 21.61 0.26 44.02
N LEU A 228 22.43 1.09 44.69
CA LEU A 228 23.58 1.74 44.07
C LEU A 228 24.58 0.69 43.53
N GLY A 229 25.30 1.02 42.45
CA GLY A 229 26.30 0.13 41.85
C GLY A 229 25.72 -1.04 41.04
N ARG A 230 24.69 -0.80 40.22
CA ARG A 230 24.15 -1.80 39.29
C ARG A 230 25.21 -2.24 38.26
N PRO A 231 25.21 -3.50 37.81
CA PRO A 231 26.08 -3.95 36.75
C PRO A 231 25.73 -3.27 35.42
N GLY A 232 26.71 -3.14 34.51
CA GLY A 232 26.49 -2.54 33.19
C GLY A 232 25.62 -3.41 32.27
N VAL A 233 25.69 -4.73 32.42
CA VAL A 233 24.91 -5.73 31.68
C VAL A 233 24.58 -6.87 32.65
N GLY A 234 23.36 -7.43 32.53
CA GLY A 234 22.92 -8.57 33.35
C GLY A 234 23.44 -9.87 32.79
N ILE A 235 23.29 -10.07 31.48
CA ILE A 235 23.81 -11.22 30.74
C ILE A 235 24.71 -10.72 29.63
N ASP A 236 25.98 -11.09 29.67
CA ASP A 236 26.98 -10.68 28.69
C ASP A 236 27.59 -11.90 27.99
N VAL A 237 27.30 -12.07 26.70
CA VAL A 237 27.84 -13.14 25.86
C VAL A 237 28.89 -12.57 24.91
N ALA A 238 30.13 -12.98 25.10
CA ALA A 238 31.24 -12.56 24.24
C ALA A 238 31.17 -13.22 22.85
N ALA A 239 31.91 -12.67 21.88
CA ALA A 239 31.96 -13.23 20.52
C ALA A 239 32.49 -14.67 20.45
N LEU A 240 33.35 -15.07 21.39
CA LEU A 240 33.85 -16.44 21.54
C LEU A 240 32.97 -17.31 22.45
N GLY A 241 31.99 -16.70 23.11
CA GLY A 241 31.03 -17.38 23.98
C GLY A 241 29.77 -17.81 23.25
N GLY A 242 29.00 -18.69 23.89
CA GLY A 242 27.70 -19.07 23.38
C GLY A 242 26.90 -19.90 24.35
N MET A 243 25.58 -19.87 24.20
CA MET A 243 24.65 -20.72 24.93
C MET A 243 23.94 -21.64 23.93
N TYR A 244 24.04 -22.94 24.14
CA TYR A 244 23.53 -23.99 23.27
C TYR A 244 22.70 -24.95 24.11
N ALA A 245 21.37 -24.85 24.03
CA ALA A 245 20.50 -25.75 24.75
C ALA A 245 19.26 -26.12 23.94
N GLY A 246 18.53 -27.17 24.31
CA GLY A 246 17.24 -27.50 23.69
C GLY A 246 16.23 -26.37 23.87
N LYS A 247 16.14 -25.84 25.09
CA LYS A 247 15.34 -24.65 25.47
C LYS A 247 16.21 -23.67 26.24
N ILE A 248 16.00 -22.37 26.01
CA ILE A 248 16.71 -21.30 26.74
C ILE A 248 15.70 -20.30 27.28
N THR A 249 15.78 -19.99 28.57
CA THR A 249 15.01 -18.90 29.21
C THR A 249 15.97 -17.91 29.87
N LEU A 250 15.88 -16.64 29.50
CA LEU A 250 16.72 -15.57 30.01
C LEU A 250 15.84 -14.53 30.71
N VAL A 251 16.05 -14.33 32.01
CA VAL A 251 15.28 -13.38 32.81
C VAL A 251 16.24 -12.36 33.41
N GLY A 252 15.93 -11.08 33.24
CA GLY A 252 16.71 -9.97 33.78
C GLY A 252 15.79 -8.94 34.42
N THR A 253 15.82 -8.81 35.73
CA THR A 253 14.79 -8.03 36.45
C THR A 253 15.25 -6.63 36.87
N GLU A 254 16.57 -6.42 36.98
CA GLU A 254 17.14 -5.15 37.46
C GLU A 254 16.94 -4.07 36.39
N SER A 255 16.21 -3.01 36.73
CA SER A 255 15.80 -2.00 35.75
C SER A 255 17.00 -1.28 35.10
N GLY A 256 16.95 -1.20 33.77
CA GLY A 256 17.99 -0.65 32.91
C GLY A 256 19.20 -1.57 32.71
N VAL A 257 19.20 -2.78 33.29
CA VAL A 257 20.27 -3.76 33.13
C VAL A 257 19.83 -4.78 32.06
N GLY A 258 20.54 -4.76 30.94
CA GLY A 258 20.15 -5.47 29.72
C GLY A 258 20.92 -6.76 29.45
N VAL A 259 20.82 -7.21 28.20
CA VAL A 259 21.58 -8.31 27.62
C VAL A 259 22.49 -7.76 26.52
N ARG A 260 23.76 -8.18 26.51
CA ARG A 260 24.67 -7.98 25.39
C ARG A 260 25.01 -9.35 24.81
N ASN A 261 24.72 -9.55 23.54
CA ASN A 261 25.07 -10.76 22.81
C ASN A 261 25.93 -10.40 21.59
N ALA A 262 27.22 -10.72 21.68
CA ALA A 262 28.14 -10.69 20.55
C ALA A 262 28.42 -12.10 19.98
N GLY A 263 27.97 -13.16 20.65
CA GLY A 263 28.15 -14.56 20.27
C GLY A 263 26.87 -15.20 19.75
N THR A 264 26.63 -16.45 20.14
CA THR A 264 25.43 -17.21 19.74
C THR A 264 24.62 -17.66 20.96
N ILE A 265 23.32 -17.36 20.97
CA ILE A 265 22.33 -17.94 21.89
C ILE A 265 21.36 -18.75 21.04
N ALA A 266 21.44 -20.09 21.14
CA ALA A 266 20.72 -21.01 20.27
C ALA A 266 19.91 -22.05 21.07
N ALA A 267 18.59 -21.95 20.99
CA ALA A 267 17.66 -22.98 21.44
C ALA A 267 17.44 -24.00 20.29
N SER A 268 17.97 -25.21 20.42
CA SER A 268 18.11 -26.19 19.33
C SER A 268 16.90 -27.07 19.09
N THR A 269 15.98 -27.20 20.06
CA THR A 269 14.79 -28.05 19.94
C THR A 269 13.48 -27.35 20.27
N SER A 270 13.52 -26.23 21.00
CA SER A 270 12.36 -25.54 21.54
C SER A 270 12.54 -24.02 21.46
N ASP A 271 12.00 -23.31 22.46
CA ASP A 271 11.93 -21.86 22.51
C ASP A 271 13.20 -21.21 23.07
N LEU A 272 13.51 -20.03 22.54
CA LEU A 272 14.28 -19.01 23.25
C LEU A 272 13.29 -17.99 23.81
N VAL A 273 13.25 -17.88 25.13
CA VAL A 273 12.43 -16.88 25.83
C VAL A 273 13.35 -15.90 26.53
N MET A 274 13.17 -14.61 26.29
CA MET A 274 13.90 -13.54 26.96
C MET A 274 12.90 -12.54 27.54
N ASP A 275 12.99 -12.29 28.84
CA ASP A 275 12.22 -11.25 29.54
C ASP A 275 13.18 -10.39 30.36
N VAL A 276 13.50 -9.20 29.85
CA VAL A 276 14.58 -8.36 30.40
C VAL A 276 14.15 -6.91 30.57
N ASN A 277 14.39 -6.37 31.75
CA ASN A 277 14.02 -5.01 32.13
C ASN A 277 15.08 -3.97 31.67
N GLY A 278 15.63 -4.14 30.47
CA GLY A 278 16.75 -3.34 29.95
C GLY A 278 16.89 -3.42 28.43
N VAL A 279 18.05 -2.98 27.93
CA VAL A 279 18.37 -3.03 26.50
C VAL A 279 18.75 -4.45 26.07
N LEU A 280 18.49 -4.80 24.81
CA LEU A 280 19.07 -5.98 24.16
C LEU A 280 19.98 -5.53 23.03
N ASP A 281 21.28 -5.70 23.22
CA ASP A 281 22.29 -5.43 22.20
C ASP A 281 22.71 -6.75 21.55
N ASN A 282 22.18 -7.02 20.35
CA ASN A 282 22.49 -8.19 19.52
C ASN A 282 23.33 -7.79 18.29
N ARG A 283 24.15 -6.75 18.39
CA ARG A 283 25.01 -6.32 17.27
C ARG A 283 25.99 -7.42 16.89
N SER A 284 25.95 -7.86 15.63
CA SER A 284 26.75 -8.99 15.12
C SER A 284 26.53 -10.33 15.85
N GLY A 285 25.61 -10.40 16.80
CA GLY A 285 25.27 -11.62 17.52
C GLY A 285 24.17 -12.41 16.81
N THR A 286 23.98 -13.65 17.26
CA THR A 286 22.89 -14.53 16.82
C THR A 286 22.00 -14.94 18.00
N LEU A 287 20.70 -14.70 17.84
CA LEU A 287 19.63 -15.27 18.67
C LEU A 287 18.82 -16.22 17.80
N SER A 288 18.81 -17.52 18.10
CA SER A 288 18.11 -18.50 17.26
C SER A 288 17.29 -19.46 18.11
N ALA A 289 16.08 -19.78 17.66
CA ALA A 289 15.23 -20.80 18.26
C ALA A 289 14.68 -21.75 17.18
N ALA A 290 14.72 -23.06 17.46
CA ALA A 290 14.15 -24.07 16.59
C ALA A 290 12.62 -24.05 16.55
N HIS A 291 11.96 -23.61 17.63
CA HIS A 291 10.51 -23.39 17.67
C HIS A 291 10.15 -21.89 17.66
N ALA A 292 10.07 -21.23 18.81
CA ALA A 292 9.74 -19.80 18.90
C ALA A 292 10.85 -18.96 19.55
N ASN A 293 11.07 -17.75 19.04
CA ASN A 293 11.95 -16.76 19.65
C ASN A 293 11.10 -15.61 20.22
N LYS A 294 11.01 -15.53 21.55
CA LYS A 294 10.14 -14.61 22.28
C LYS A 294 11.00 -13.62 23.05
N LEU A 295 11.05 -12.37 22.58
CA LEU A 295 11.89 -11.31 23.11
C LEU A 295 11.00 -10.21 23.71
N ASN A 296 10.95 -10.14 25.04
CA ASN A 296 10.29 -9.09 25.79
C ASN A 296 11.36 -8.21 26.47
N THR A 297 11.43 -6.93 26.08
CA THR A 297 12.45 -6.01 26.61
C THR A 297 11.82 -4.69 27.04
N ALA A 298 12.14 -4.21 28.24
CA ALA A 298 11.70 -2.87 28.68
C ALA A 298 12.54 -1.72 28.09
N GLY A 299 13.58 -2.02 27.31
CA GLY A 299 14.44 -1.06 26.61
C GLY A 299 14.49 -1.26 25.09
N THR A 300 15.49 -0.67 24.45
CA THR A 300 15.71 -0.78 23.00
C THR A 300 16.34 -2.10 22.61
N ILE A 301 16.04 -2.58 21.40
CA ILE A 301 16.75 -3.70 20.77
C ILE A 301 17.64 -3.18 19.64
N ASN A 302 18.90 -3.61 19.62
CA ASN A 302 19.85 -3.34 18.55
C ASN A 302 20.31 -4.64 17.88
N ASN A 303 19.77 -4.93 16.70
CA ASN A 303 20.12 -6.06 15.84
C ASN A 303 20.97 -5.62 14.63
N THR A 304 21.78 -4.56 14.75
CA THR A 304 22.61 -4.10 13.63
C THR A 304 23.62 -5.18 13.24
N ARG A 305 23.59 -5.63 11.97
CA ARG A 305 24.40 -6.78 11.50
C ARG A 305 24.18 -8.07 12.29
N GLY A 306 23.13 -8.14 13.11
CA GLY A 306 22.79 -9.29 13.94
C GLY A 306 21.74 -10.17 13.28
N LYS A 307 21.52 -11.34 13.86
CA LYS A 307 20.52 -12.32 13.42
C LYS A 307 19.58 -12.67 14.56
N ILE A 308 18.27 -12.60 14.30
CA ILE A 308 17.21 -13.09 15.16
C ILE A 308 16.38 -14.07 14.32
N THR A 309 16.40 -15.36 14.67
CA THR A 309 15.68 -16.40 13.95
C THR A 309 14.74 -17.23 14.81
N GLY A 310 13.62 -17.66 14.23
CA GLY A 310 12.64 -18.57 14.81
C GLY A 310 12.19 -19.64 13.80
N GLY A 311 11.83 -20.83 14.28
CA GLY A 311 11.25 -21.88 13.47
C GLY A 311 9.73 -21.73 13.33
N ASN A 312 9.00 -22.85 13.42
CA ASN A 312 7.55 -22.89 13.20
C ASN A 312 6.74 -22.09 14.24
N GLY A 313 7.28 -21.88 15.44
CA GLY A 313 6.64 -21.06 16.48
C GLY A 313 6.81 -19.56 16.26
N GLY A 314 7.62 -19.15 15.29
CA GLY A 314 7.77 -17.76 14.87
C GLY A 314 8.69 -16.91 15.76
N ILE A 315 8.59 -15.60 15.58
CA ILE A 315 9.26 -14.58 16.38
C ILE A 315 8.21 -13.67 17.00
N THR A 316 8.32 -13.39 18.29
CA THR A 316 7.56 -12.33 18.96
C THR A 316 8.55 -11.37 19.61
N ILE A 317 8.51 -10.10 19.21
CA ILE A 317 9.31 -9.02 19.77
C ILE A 317 8.37 -7.99 20.38
N ASN A 318 8.55 -7.70 21.67
CA ASN A 318 7.89 -6.60 22.35
C ASN A 318 8.94 -5.72 23.03
N THR A 319 9.01 -4.46 22.61
CA THR A 319 9.91 -3.46 23.19
C THR A 319 9.18 -2.43 24.03
N HIS A 320 7.87 -2.58 24.26
CA HIS A 320 7.03 -1.65 25.01
C HIS A 320 7.18 -0.19 24.51
N LYS A 321 7.06 0.01 23.20
CA LYS A 321 7.20 1.31 22.51
C LYS A 321 8.63 1.88 22.47
N ASN A 322 9.64 1.09 22.85
CA ASN A 322 11.04 1.47 22.62
C ASN A 322 11.50 1.17 21.19
N ARG A 323 12.66 1.71 20.81
CA ARG A 323 13.21 1.53 19.46
C ARG A 323 13.74 0.12 19.22
N LEU A 324 13.41 -0.45 18.06
CA LEU A 324 14.04 -1.63 17.47
C LEU A 324 14.88 -1.20 16.26
N THR A 325 16.16 -1.55 16.24
CA THR A 325 17.08 -1.29 15.12
C THR A 325 17.50 -2.60 14.48
N ASN A 326 17.23 -2.78 13.20
CA ASN A 326 17.56 -3.93 12.39
C ASN A 326 18.45 -3.55 11.19
N THR A 327 19.29 -2.53 11.34
CA THR A 327 20.09 -1.99 10.23
C THR A 327 21.14 -3.00 9.75
N ASN A 328 21.13 -3.39 8.47
CA ASN A 328 21.91 -4.53 7.96
C ASN A 328 21.72 -5.84 8.75
N GLY A 329 20.64 -5.94 9.52
CA GLY A 329 20.31 -7.09 10.36
C GLY A 329 19.30 -8.01 9.68
N ASN A 330 19.13 -9.20 10.26
CA ASN A 330 18.16 -10.18 9.80
C ASN A 330 17.22 -10.60 10.94
N ILE A 331 15.92 -10.44 10.72
CA ILE A 331 14.84 -10.98 11.56
C ILE A 331 14.03 -11.92 10.66
N ALA A 332 14.16 -13.23 10.85
CA ALA A 332 13.58 -14.21 9.93
C ALA A 332 12.95 -15.40 10.66
N ALA A 333 11.74 -15.79 10.28
CA ALA A 333 11.09 -16.98 10.82
C ALA A 333 10.37 -17.85 9.77
N ILE A 334 10.25 -19.14 10.08
CA ILE A 334 9.37 -20.05 9.33
C ILE A 334 7.91 -19.76 9.72
N GLY A 335 7.64 -19.66 11.02
CA GLY A 335 6.37 -19.21 11.57
C GLY A 335 6.20 -17.69 11.45
N SER A 336 5.15 -17.16 12.08
CA SER A 336 4.84 -15.73 12.01
C SER A 336 5.89 -14.84 12.69
N VAL A 337 6.07 -13.61 12.21
CA VAL A 337 6.88 -12.59 12.88
C VAL A 337 5.94 -11.49 13.39
N SER A 338 5.93 -11.28 14.70
CA SER A 338 5.15 -10.23 15.38
C SER A 338 6.09 -9.26 16.09
N ILE A 339 6.02 -7.98 15.73
CA ILE A 339 6.87 -6.91 16.29
C ILE A 339 5.96 -5.81 16.86
N ASN A 340 5.93 -5.68 18.17
CA ASN A 340 5.38 -4.52 18.87
C ASN A 340 6.53 -3.62 19.34
N SER A 341 6.64 -2.43 18.75
CA SER A 341 7.73 -1.51 19.04
C SER A 341 7.31 -0.04 19.03
N GLY A 342 8.26 0.83 19.37
CA GLY A 342 8.19 2.24 19.01
C GLY A 342 8.72 2.41 17.60
N GLN A 343 9.78 3.21 17.44
CA GLN A 343 10.45 3.31 16.15
C GLN A 343 11.07 1.98 15.72
N LEU A 344 10.84 1.58 14.47
CA LEU A 344 11.50 0.44 13.84
C LEU A 344 12.36 0.94 12.68
N ASN A 345 13.67 0.73 12.78
CA ASN A 345 14.62 1.03 11.71
C ASN A 345 15.10 -0.26 11.04
N ASN A 346 14.60 -0.54 9.84
CA ASN A 346 14.97 -1.65 8.96
C ASN A 346 15.84 -1.20 7.77
N THR A 347 16.67 -0.16 7.94
CA THR A 347 17.56 0.33 6.86
C THR A 347 18.54 -0.77 6.42
N ASN A 348 18.48 -1.18 5.15
CA ASN A 348 19.23 -2.29 4.58
C ASN A 348 19.08 -3.60 5.39
N GLY A 349 18.02 -3.74 6.17
CA GLY A 349 17.74 -4.92 6.98
C GLY A 349 16.69 -5.81 6.34
N MET A 350 16.62 -7.06 6.80
CA MET A 350 15.60 -8.04 6.41
C MET A 350 14.64 -8.29 7.57
N VAL A 351 13.34 -8.22 7.30
CA VAL A 351 12.28 -8.81 8.14
C VAL A 351 11.48 -9.79 7.29
N GLN A 352 11.59 -11.09 7.57
CA GLN A 352 11.02 -12.14 6.73
C GLN A 352 10.21 -13.18 7.53
N SER A 353 9.11 -13.63 6.95
CA SER A 353 8.27 -14.71 7.48
C SER A 353 7.81 -15.62 6.35
N SER A 354 7.95 -16.95 6.51
CA SER A 354 7.25 -17.90 5.63
C SER A 354 5.75 -18.03 5.95
N SER A 355 5.27 -17.25 6.92
CA SER A 355 3.88 -17.17 7.37
C SER A 355 3.41 -15.71 7.31
N GLN A 356 2.78 -15.19 8.37
CA GLN A 356 2.34 -13.79 8.47
C GLN A 356 3.43 -12.88 9.08
N ILE A 357 3.44 -11.60 8.70
CA ILE A 357 4.12 -10.52 9.43
C ILE A 357 3.07 -9.59 10.06
N THR A 358 3.25 -9.26 11.34
CA THR A 358 2.54 -8.17 12.02
C THR A 358 3.53 -7.20 12.64
N ILE A 359 3.46 -5.92 12.29
CA ILE A 359 4.30 -4.86 12.87
C ILE A 359 3.40 -3.72 13.36
N ASP A 360 3.50 -3.40 14.65
CA ASP A 360 2.89 -2.21 15.25
C ASP A 360 3.98 -1.33 15.87
N THR A 361 4.18 -0.13 15.32
CA THR A 361 5.12 0.87 15.86
C THR A 361 4.46 1.83 16.86
N ASN A 362 3.22 1.55 17.28
CA ASN A 362 2.44 2.35 18.22
C ASN A 362 2.36 3.83 17.83
N GLY A 363 2.20 4.10 16.53
CA GLY A 363 2.14 5.47 15.99
C GLY A 363 3.51 6.13 15.78
N GLN A 364 4.61 5.37 15.82
CA GLN A 364 5.96 5.86 15.53
C GLN A 364 6.43 5.52 14.11
N LEU A 365 7.61 5.98 13.74
CA LEU A 365 8.22 5.77 12.43
C LEU A 365 8.66 4.30 12.21
N LEU A 366 8.23 3.72 11.09
CA LEU A 366 8.85 2.55 10.46
C LEU A 366 9.69 3.04 9.27
N THR A 367 11.01 2.84 9.34
CA THR A 367 11.92 3.05 8.21
C THR A 367 12.26 1.71 7.58
N ASN A 368 11.90 1.53 6.32
CA ASN A 368 12.24 0.37 5.50
C ASN A 368 12.88 0.85 4.20
N THR A 369 14.20 0.84 4.12
CA THR A 369 14.94 1.34 2.95
C THR A 369 16.00 0.34 2.55
N GLY A 370 16.40 0.36 1.29
CA GLY A 370 17.32 -0.64 0.72
C GLY A 370 16.56 -1.61 -0.17
N ARG A 371 17.13 -1.87 -1.35
CA ARG A 371 16.59 -2.81 -2.34
C ARG A 371 17.73 -3.65 -2.93
N ASN A 372 18.24 -4.55 -2.09
CA ASN A 372 19.13 -5.64 -2.47
C ASN A 372 18.42 -6.98 -2.20
N ASN A 373 19.01 -8.10 -2.60
CA ASN A 373 18.41 -9.44 -2.45
C ASN A 373 18.08 -9.82 -0.98
N ASP A 374 18.76 -9.19 -0.02
CA ASP A 374 18.64 -9.49 1.41
C ASP A 374 18.09 -8.30 2.23
N THR A 375 17.26 -7.44 1.63
CA THR A 375 16.73 -6.25 2.32
C THR A 375 15.26 -6.01 2.03
N GLY A 376 14.48 -5.65 3.05
CA GLY A 376 13.06 -5.33 2.93
C GLY A 376 12.21 -6.06 3.96
N ILE A 377 10.90 -6.09 3.72
CA ILE A 377 9.91 -6.79 4.54
C ILE A 377 9.15 -7.77 3.65
N TYR A 378 9.17 -9.07 3.99
CA TYR A 378 8.68 -10.16 3.15
C TYR A 378 7.81 -11.15 3.93
N SER A 379 6.59 -11.42 3.48
CA SER A 379 5.72 -12.45 4.07
C SER A 379 5.05 -13.34 3.04
N THR A 380 4.88 -14.63 3.34
CA THR A 380 4.21 -15.55 2.38
C THR A 380 2.69 -15.60 2.56
N LEU A 381 2.16 -15.53 3.78
CA LEU A 381 0.73 -15.77 4.06
C LEU A 381 -0.07 -14.50 4.40
N GLY A 382 0.60 -13.36 4.54
CA GLY A 382 -0.06 -12.06 4.72
C GLY A 382 0.74 -11.09 5.56
N MET A 383 0.32 -9.82 5.54
CA MET A 383 1.01 -8.74 6.21
C MET A 383 0.04 -7.77 6.88
N ALA A 384 0.34 -7.36 8.11
CA ALA A 384 -0.33 -6.27 8.79
C ALA A 384 0.71 -5.27 9.33
N LEU A 385 0.72 -4.05 8.78
CA LEU A 385 1.59 -2.96 9.23
C LEU A 385 0.73 -1.85 9.83
N LYS A 386 1.02 -1.43 11.06
CA LYS A 386 0.37 -0.30 11.73
C LYS A 386 1.43 0.67 12.26
N THR A 387 1.47 1.87 11.68
CA THR A 387 2.56 2.83 11.95
C THR A 387 2.09 4.28 12.02
N GLY A 388 2.90 5.16 12.62
CA GLY A 388 2.65 6.60 12.53
C GLY A 388 3.13 7.17 11.20
N GLN A 389 4.35 6.80 10.81
CA GLN A 389 4.90 7.12 9.50
C GLN A 389 5.55 5.87 8.93
N LEU A 390 5.31 5.60 7.65
CA LEU A 390 5.96 4.55 6.91
C LEU A 390 6.88 5.18 5.86
N ASN A 391 8.18 5.10 6.08
CA ASN A 391 9.19 5.47 5.09
C ASN A 391 9.66 4.20 4.38
N ASN A 392 9.14 3.98 3.17
CA ASN A 392 9.55 2.94 2.23
C ASN A 392 10.35 3.51 1.04
N ASN A 393 10.98 4.68 1.19
CA ASN A 393 11.73 5.31 0.11
C ASN A 393 12.93 4.43 -0.28
N ASN A 394 13.00 4.06 -1.56
CA ASN A 394 13.97 3.08 -2.05
C ASN A 394 13.95 1.74 -1.26
N GLY A 395 12.81 1.39 -0.69
CA GLY A 395 12.58 0.14 0.05
C GLY A 395 11.75 -0.87 -0.75
N LEU A 396 11.62 -2.06 -0.18
CA LEU A 396 10.76 -3.12 -0.68
C LEU A 396 9.94 -3.71 0.47
N ILE A 397 8.62 -3.73 0.27
CA ILE A 397 7.64 -4.42 1.12
C ILE A 397 6.87 -5.34 0.19
N THR A 398 6.89 -6.64 0.46
CA THR A 398 6.18 -7.61 -0.37
C THR A 398 5.51 -8.70 0.45
N THR A 399 4.33 -9.13 -0.02
CA THR A 399 3.63 -10.28 0.53
C THR A 399 3.01 -11.13 -0.57
N SER A 400 2.92 -12.43 -0.36
CA SER A 400 2.14 -13.35 -1.21
C SER A 400 0.75 -13.70 -0.66
N GLY A 401 0.43 -13.15 0.51
CA GLY A 401 -0.90 -13.14 1.10
C GLY A 401 -1.48 -11.72 1.17
N ASN A 402 -2.71 -11.59 1.67
CA ASN A 402 -3.37 -10.29 1.85
C ASN A 402 -2.53 -9.34 2.70
N SER A 403 -2.50 -8.07 2.31
CA SER A 403 -1.77 -7.00 2.98
C SER A 403 -2.72 -5.95 3.53
N THR A 404 -2.54 -5.57 4.79
CA THR A 404 -3.18 -4.40 5.40
C THR A 404 -2.10 -3.44 5.90
N ILE A 405 -2.07 -2.23 5.37
CA ILE A 405 -1.14 -1.18 5.79
C ILE A 405 -1.93 0.01 6.31
N ILE A 406 -1.76 0.32 7.60
CA ILE A 406 -2.31 1.48 8.26
C ILE A 406 -1.15 2.38 8.67
N SER A 407 -1.12 3.61 8.15
CA SER A 407 -0.06 4.58 8.46
C SER A 407 -0.64 5.98 8.66
N GLY A 408 0.01 6.83 9.45
CA GLY A 408 -0.33 8.26 9.51
C GLY A 408 0.20 9.05 8.32
N ALA A 409 1.31 8.63 7.71
CA ALA A 409 1.80 9.12 6.42
C ALA A 409 2.64 8.04 5.74
N LEU A 410 2.73 8.07 4.41
CA LEU A 410 3.47 7.10 3.61
C LEU A 410 4.39 7.82 2.62
N ASP A 411 5.70 7.56 2.71
CA ASP A 411 6.69 7.89 1.69
C ASP A 411 7.13 6.60 1.01
N ASN A 412 6.64 6.34 -0.21
CA ASN A 412 7.02 5.22 -1.07
C ASN A 412 7.83 5.70 -2.29
N ARG A 413 8.53 6.84 -2.20
CA ARG A 413 9.29 7.35 -3.34
C ARG A 413 10.36 6.37 -3.78
N ASN A 414 10.47 6.11 -5.08
CA ASN A 414 11.37 5.08 -5.62
C ASN A 414 11.24 3.72 -4.91
N GLY A 415 10.16 3.47 -4.17
CA GLY A 415 9.90 2.33 -3.30
C GLY A 415 8.98 1.32 -3.99
N GLN A 416 8.87 0.13 -3.42
CA GLN A 416 7.95 -0.90 -3.92
C GLN A 416 7.13 -1.48 -2.76
N ILE A 417 5.80 -1.49 -2.94
CA ILE A 417 4.85 -2.15 -2.05
C ILE A 417 4.01 -3.11 -2.91
N PHE A 418 4.17 -4.41 -2.67
CA PHE A 418 3.58 -5.45 -3.50
C PHE A 418 2.78 -6.49 -2.71
N ALA A 419 1.63 -6.86 -3.23
CA ALA A 419 0.90 -8.07 -2.85
C ALA A 419 0.81 -9.00 -4.07
N PHE A 420 1.76 -9.93 -4.23
CA PHE A 420 1.81 -10.86 -5.38
C PHE A 420 1.93 -12.31 -4.91
N GLY A 421 0.96 -13.13 -5.28
CA GLY A 421 0.78 -14.52 -4.84
C GLY A 421 -0.54 -15.10 -5.36
N SER A 422 -0.62 -16.42 -5.48
CA SER A 422 -1.57 -17.09 -6.39
C SER A 422 -3.03 -17.21 -5.94
N SER A 423 -3.43 -16.76 -4.74
CA SER A 423 -4.79 -17.04 -4.25
C SER A 423 -5.45 -15.96 -3.39
N LEU A 424 -4.68 -15.18 -2.63
CA LEU A 424 -5.20 -14.17 -1.70
C LEU A 424 -4.16 -13.05 -1.60
N SER A 425 -4.13 -12.12 -2.54
CA SER A 425 -3.09 -11.07 -2.63
C SER A 425 -3.71 -9.70 -2.83
N ASP A 426 -4.74 -9.40 -2.04
CA ASP A 426 -5.34 -8.07 -1.98
C ASP A 426 -4.44 -7.12 -1.16
N LEU A 427 -4.42 -5.85 -1.54
CA LEU A 427 -3.73 -4.79 -0.83
C LEU A 427 -4.74 -3.76 -0.31
N SER A 428 -4.90 -3.71 1.01
CA SER A 428 -5.69 -2.69 1.69
C SER A 428 -4.78 -1.67 2.38
N MET A 429 -4.97 -0.39 2.11
CA MET A 429 -4.15 0.70 2.63
C MET A 429 -5.01 1.83 3.18
N THR A 430 -4.74 2.25 4.40
CA THR A 430 -5.33 3.43 5.04
C THR A 430 -4.22 4.37 5.49
N VAL A 431 -4.12 5.53 4.85
CA VAL A 431 -3.10 6.55 5.14
C VAL A 431 -3.78 7.80 5.72
N GLY A 432 -3.56 8.07 7.01
CA GLY A 432 -4.17 9.21 7.71
C GLY A 432 -3.69 10.59 7.23
N GLY A 433 -2.67 10.63 6.37
CA GLY A 433 -2.00 11.83 5.90
C GLY A 433 -1.48 11.65 4.49
N THR A 434 -0.41 12.35 4.12
CA THR A 434 0.09 12.36 2.74
C THR A 434 0.61 10.98 2.31
N LEU A 435 0.33 10.62 1.06
CA LEU A 435 0.93 9.48 0.38
C LEU A 435 1.78 9.99 -0.78
N ASP A 436 3.10 9.80 -0.70
CA ASP A 436 4.03 10.14 -1.77
C ASP A 436 4.55 8.86 -2.44
N ASN A 437 4.12 8.60 -3.66
CA ASN A 437 4.50 7.47 -4.50
C ASN A 437 5.34 7.91 -5.72
N ARG A 438 6.01 9.08 -5.67
CA ARG A 438 6.77 9.55 -6.83
C ARG A 438 7.89 8.60 -7.21
N GLY A 439 7.91 8.15 -8.46
CA GLY A 439 8.84 7.13 -8.96
C GLY A 439 8.75 5.77 -8.26
N GLY A 440 7.77 5.57 -7.37
CA GLY A 440 7.51 4.34 -6.65
C GLY A 440 6.42 3.51 -7.29
N GLU A 441 6.27 2.28 -6.82
CA GLU A 441 5.24 1.35 -7.28
C GLU A 441 4.43 0.79 -6.09
N ILE A 442 3.10 0.82 -6.22
CA ILE A 442 2.16 0.17 -5.31
C ILE A 442 1.30 -0.76 -6.14
N ALA A 443 1.40 -2.07 -5.92
CA ALA A 443 0.67 -3.02 -6.76
C ALA A 443 0.16 -4.25 -6.01
N ALA A 444 -0.92 -4.83 -6.54
CA ALA A 444 -1.47 -6.10 -6.09
C ALA A 444 -1.84 -7.00 -7.27
N GLN A 445 -1.73 -8.32 -7.09
CA GLN A 445 -2.18 -9.31 -8.08
C GLN A 445 -3.70 -9.33 -8.22
N HIS A 446 -4.42 -8.99 -7.14
CA HIS A 446 -5.86 -8.95 -7.08
C HIS A 446 -6.30 -7.49 -6.84
N HIS A 447 -7.05 -7.22 -5.78
CA HIS A 447 -7.65 -5.91 -5.56
C HIS A 447 -6.69 -4.95 -4.85
N VAL A 448 -6.79 -3.67 -5.19
CA VAL A 448 -6.20 -2.58 -4.39
C VAL A 448 -7.34 -1.73 -3.81
N ASN A 449 -7.37 -1.62 -2.49
CA ASN A 449 -8.27 -0.73 -1.75
C ASN A 449 -7.43 0.30 -1.00
N LEU A 450 -7.29 1.50 -1.54
CA LEU A 450 -6.44 2.56 -1.00
C LEU A 450 -7.28 3.76 -0.57
N SER A 451 -7.13 4.16 0.69
CA SER A 451 -7.69 5.40 1.20
C SER A 451 -6.61 6.30 1.81
N THR A 452 -6.68 7.60 1.53
CA THR A 452 -5.88 8.62 2.20
C THR A 452 -6.75 9.78 2.65
N SER A 453 -6.40 10.39 3.79
CA SER A 453 -7.09 11.59 4.31
C SER A 453 -6.42 12.90 3.88
N SER A 454 -5.38 12.84 3.05
CA SER A 454 -4.64 14.00 2.56
C SER A 454 -4.17 13.78 1.12
N THR A 455 -3.25 14.61 0.63
CA THR A 455 -2.81 14.58 -0.77
C THR A 455 -2.13 13.27 -1.12
N LEU A 456 -2.49 12.70 -2.27
CA LEU A 456 -1.80 11.59 -2.90
C LEU A 456 -0.97 12.12 -4.07
N ASN A 457 0.33 11.81 -4.09
CA ASN A 457 1.22 12.18 -5.18
C ASN A 457 1.78 10.92 -5.86
N ASN A 458 1.27 10.60 -7.04
CA ASN A 458 1.73 9.52 -7.93
C ASN A 458 2.51 10.05 -9.14
N SER A 459 3.07 11.27 -9.06
CA SER A 459 3.76 11.89 -10.20
C SER A 459 5.15 11.31 -10.47
N ALA A 460 5.84 11.83 -11.49
CA ALA A 460 7.25 11.52 -11.78
C ALA A 460 7.52 10.00 -11.96
N ASN A 461 6.74 9.36 -12.84
CA ASN A 461 6.75 7.93 -13.12
C ASN A 461 6.31 7.06 -11.93
N GLY A 462 5.51 7.62 -11.01
CA GLY A 462 4.82 6.83 -10.00
C GLY A 462 3.81 5.90 -10.66
N LYS A 463 3.70 4.68 -10.14
CA LYS A 463 2.80 3.65 -10.66
C LYS A 463 1.95 3.04 -9.53
N MET A 464 0.66 2.89 -9.78
CA MET A 464 -0.24 2.13 -8.93
C MET A 464 -1.07 1.17 -9.79
N SER A 465 -1.10 -0.12 -9.45
CA SER A 465 -1.78 -1.12 -10.29
C SER A 465 -2.50 -2.23 -9.52
N ALA A 466 -3.63 -2.69 -10.03
CA ALA A 466 -4.36 -3.86 -9.53
C ALA A 466 -4.60 -4.88 -10.66
N GLY A 467 -4.46 -6.17 -10.36
CA GLY A 467 -4.82 -7.23 -11.31
C GLY A 467 -6.32 -7.51 -11.40
N ASP A 468 -7.08 -7.13 -10.36
CA ASP A 468 -8.55 -7.07 -10.38
C ASP A 468 -8.99 -5.60 -10.22
N ASP A 469 -9.95 -5.30 -9.34
CA ASP A 469 -10.47 -3.94 -9.18
C ASP A 469 -9.56 -3.06 -8.29
N PHE A 470 -9.44 -1.79 -8.65
CA PHE A 470 -8.72 -0.78 -7.91
C PHE A 470 -9.68 0.31 -7.44
N LYS A 471 -9.90 0.37 -6.13
CA LYS A 471 -10.60 1.47 -5.47
C LYS A 471 -9.63 2.42 -4.78
N LEU A 472 -9.68 3.70 -5.16
CA LEU A 472 -8.90 4.79 -4.58
C LEU A 472 -9.82 5.89 -4.02
N THR A 473 -9.62 6.28 -2.77
CA THR A 473 -10.34 7.40 -2.14
C THR A 473 -9.39 8.36 -1.43
N THR A 474 -9.41 9.65 -1.77
CA THR A 474 -8.57 10.68 -1.11
C THR A 474 -9.33 11.58 -0.13
N ASN A 475 -10.58 11.24 0.23
CA ASN A 475 -11.41 12.02 1.16
C ASN A 475 -11.45 13.52 0.82
N ASN A 476 -11.72 13.86 -0.44
CA ASN A 476 -11.71 15.23 -1.01
C ASN A 476 -10.33 15.92 -1.08
N ALA A 477 -9.24 15.26 -0.71
CA ALA A 477 -7.90 15.80 -0.92
C ALA A 477 -7.44 15.62 -2.38
N ALA A 478 -6.40 16.36 -2.77
CA ALA A 478 -5.89 16.33 -4.13
C ALA A 478 -5.18 15.00 -4.47
N LEU A 479 -5.41 14.51 -5.69
CA LEU A 479 -4.70 13.41 -6.33
C LEU A 479 -3.87 13.96 -7.50
N ASN A 480 -2.55 13.85 -7.40
CA ASN A 480 -1.63 14.24 -8.46
C ASN A 480 -1.04 13.00 -9.14
N ASN A 481 -1.50 12.70 -10.34
CA ASN A 481 -1.00 11.67 -11.25
C ASN A 481 -0.22 12.25 -12.45
N THR A 482 0.43 13.41 -12.29
CA THR A 482 1.19 14.05 -13.38
C THR A 482 2.36 13.18 -13.82
N ASN A 483 2.42 12.79 -15.10
CA ASN A 483 3.41 11.81 -15.59
C ASN A 483 3.44 10.53 -14.73
N GLY A 484 2.28 10.09 -14.25
CA GLY A 484 2.10 8.87 -13.47
C GLY A 484 1.14 7.90 -14.14
N LEU A 485 1.08 6.67 -13.63
CA LEU A 485 0.19 5.61 -14.10
C LEU A 485 -0.66 5.09 -12.95
N ILE A 486 -1.98 5.03 -13.14
CA ILE A 486 -2.91 4.31 -12.29
C ILE A 486 -3.70 3.36 -13.20
N GLU A 487 -3.57 2.06 -12.98
CA GLU A 487 -4.17 1.04 -13.86
C GLU A 487 -4.88 -0.08 -13.09
N SER A 488 -5.90 -0.68 -13.72
CA SER A 488 -6.62 -1.85 -13.20
C SER A 488 -6.89 -2.83 -14.33
N ALA A 489 -6.56 -4.12 -14.13
CA ALA A 489 -7.05 -5.20 -15.00
C ALA A 489 -8.48 -5.65 -14.64
N GLY A 490 -9.13 -4.97 -13.71
CA GLY A 490 -10.57 -4.95 -13.45
C GLY A 490 -11.15 -3.53 -13.61
N ALA A 491 -12.05 -3.15 -12.70
CA ALA A 491 -12.63 -1.82 -12.63
C ALA A 491 -11.72 -0.84 -11.87
N LEU A 492 -11.63 0.40 -12.32
CA LEU A 492 -10.91 1.48 -11.64
C LEU A 492 -11.89 2.51 -11.10
N ASP A 493 -11.99 2.61 -9.77
CA ASP A 493 -12.86 3.55 -9.07
C ASP A 493 -12.03 4.60 -8.32
N ILE A 494 -12.05 5.86 -8.79
CA ILE A 494 -11.34 6.98 -8.16
C ILE A 494 -12.35 7.98 -7.59
N ASN A 495 -12.30 8.17 -6.28
CA ASN A 495 -13.02 9.22 -5.57
C ASN A 495 -12.02 10.20 -4.94
N SER A 496 -11.95 11.43 -5.44
CA SER A 496 -10.94 12.40 -5.01
C SER A 496 -11.45 13.82 -4.93
N GLY A 497 -10.63 14.76 -4.46
CA GLY A 497 -10.85 16.19 -4.69
C GLY A 497 -10.35 16.59 -6.09
N LEU A 498 -9.48 17.60 -6.14
CA LEU A 498 -8.76 17.95 -7.37
C LEU A 498 -7.98 16.73 -7.90
N LEU A 499 -8.28 16.30 -9.12
CA LEU A 499 -7.53 15.25 -9.82
C LEU A 499 -6.70 15.88 -10.93
N THR A 500 -5.38 15.78 -10.81
CA THR A 500 -4.42 16.19 -11.85
C THR A 500 -3.87 14.95 -12.55
N ASN A 501 -4.27 14.71 -13.79
CA ASN A 501 -3.79 13.62 -14.67
C ASN A 501 -2.98 14.18 -15.86
N ARG A 502 -2.26 15.27 -15.68
CA ARG A 502 -1.51 15.92 -16.76
C ARG A 502 -0.39 15.02 -17.25
N THR A 503 -0.32 14.77 -18.56
CA THR A 503 0.62 13.81 -19.16
C THR A 503 0.66 12.44 -18.46
N GLY A 504 -0.37 12.13 -17.67
CA GLY A 504 -0.51 10.91 -16.90
C GLY A 504 -1.51 9.97 -17.56
N SER A 505 -1.68 8.80 -16.96
CA SER A 505 -2.57 7.77 -17.49
C SER A 505 -3.43 7.15 -16.40
N LEU A 506 -4.73 7.08 -16.65
CA LEU A 506 -5.72 6.31 -15.89
C LEU A 506 -6.29 5.23 -16.81
N GLN A 507 -6.12 3.95 -16.47
CA GLN A 507 -6.49 2.84 -17.35
C GLN A 507 -7.31 1.75 -16.64
N ALA A 508 -8.31 1.21 -17.31
CA ALA A 508 -9.07 0.05 -16.83
C ALA A 508 -9.40 -0.93 -17.97
N THR A 509 -9.45 -2.23 -17.70
CA THR A 509 -9.98 -3.21 -18.67
C THR A 509 -11.48 -3.42 -18.53
N LYS A 510 -12.08 -2.99 -17.41
CA LYS A 510 -13.53 -2.95 -17.21
C LYS A 510 -13.99 -1.49 -17.13
N MET A 511 -14.87 -1.17 -16.18
CA MET A 511 -15.38 0.18 -15.97
C MET A 511 -14.32 1.09 -15.34
N LEU A 512 -14.25 2.34 -15.80
CA LEU A 512 -13.45 3.38 -15.17
C LEU A 512 -14.39 4.48 -14.64
N ASN A 513 -14.40 4.69 -13.33
CA ASN A 513 -15.19 5.71 -12.67
C ASN A 513 -14.30 6.75 -12.00
N VAL A 514 -14.55 8.03 -12.27
CA VAL A 514 -13.91 9.16 -11.59
C VAL A 514 -14.99 10.08 -11.02
N ASN A 515 -14.88 10.36 -9.73
CA ASN A 515 -15.66 11.36 -9.02
C ASN A 515 -14.71 12.32 -8.30
N THR A 516 -14.84 13.63 -8.57
CA THR A 516 -14.01 14.69 -7.97
C THR A 516 -14.73 15.49 -6.88
N ASN A 517 -15.93 15.06 -6.48
CA ASN A 517 -16.76 15.66 -5.43
C ASN A 517 -16.94 17.19 -5.56
N GLY A 518 -17.13 17.68 -6.79
CA GLY A 518 -17.28 19.09 -7.10
C GLY A 518 -15.96 19.85 -7.29
N SER A 519 -14.83 19.14 -7.36
CA SER A 519 -13.52 19.72 -7.71
C SER A 519 -13.23 19.61 -9.21
N ASN A 520 -12.02 19.99 -9.63
CA ASN A 520 -11.63 19.95 -11.03
C ASN A 520 -10.96 18.62 -11.41
N LEU A 521 -11.08 18.26 -12.68
CA LEU A 521 -10.33 17.19 -13.34
C LEU A 521 -9.42 17.83 -14.41
N LEU A 522 -8.10 17.77 -14.21
CA LEU A 522 -7.11 18.32 -15.14
C LEU A 522 -6.44 17.17 -15.91
N ASN A 523 -6.89 16.91 -17.13
CA ASN A 523 -6.39 15.87 -18.03
C ASN A 523 -5.56 16.45 -19.19
N GLU A 524 -4.90 17.59 -18.99
CA GLU A 524 -4.13 18.27 -20.04
C GLU A 524 -2.96 17.38 -20.53
N GLY A 525 -2.94 17.01 -21.82
CA GLY A 525 -1.98 16.06 -22.38
C GLY A 525 -2.07 14.63 -21.79
N GLY A 526 -3.07 14.36 -20.95
CA GLY A 526 -3.25 13.11 -20.22
C GLY A 526 -4.16 12.12 -20.96
N GLN A 527 -4.19 10.89 -20.46
CA GLN A 527 -5.02 9.81 -20.99
C GLN A 527 -5.92 9.23 -19.91
N ILE A 528 -7.20 9.08 -20.24
CA ILE A 528 -8.18 8.32 -19.45
C ILE A 528 -8.78 7.28 -20.40
N SER A 529 -8.53 5.99 -20.15
CA SER A 529 -8.99 4.95 -21.05
C SER A 529 -9.56 3.72 -20.36
N ALA A 530 -10.53 3.10 -21.02
CA ALA A 530 -11.12 1.86 -20.56
C ALA A 530 -11.58 0.95 -21.71
N MET A 531 -11.51 -0.37 -21.54
CA MET A 531 -12.21 -1.29 -22.45
C MET A 531 -13.71 -1.42 -22.11
N GLY A 532 -14.10 -1.04 -20.88
CA GLY A 532 -15.50 -0.88 -20.49
C GLY A 532 -16.01 0.55 -20.59
N ASP A 533 -17.11 0.84 -19.91
CA ASP A 533 -17.67 2.18 -19.83
C ASP A 533 -16.79 3.12 -18.99
N ILE A 534 -16.78 4.40 -19.37
CA ILE A 534 -16.11 5.47 -18.61
C ILE A 534 -17.17 6.40 -18.02
N GLN A 535 -17.14 6.57 -16.70
CA GLN A 535 -17.96 7.56 -16.00
C GLN A 535 -17.10 8.64 -15.34
N LEU A 536 -17.29 9.89 -15.76
CA LEU A 536 -16.65 11.07 -15.19
C LEU A 536 -17.74 11.95 -14.59
N ALA A 537 -17.88 11.95 -13.26
CA ALA A 537 -19.05 12.55 -12.59
C ALA A 537 -18.69 13.52 -11.46
N ASN A 538 -19.64 14.41 -11.14
CA ASN A 538 -19.53 15.42 -10.09
C ASN A 538 -18.25 16.27 -10.24
N ILE A 539 -17.97 16.69 -11.46
CA ILE A 539 -16.82 17.54 -11.79
C ILE A 539 -17.28 18.99 -11.86
N ASN A 540 -16.53 19.92 -11.26
CA ASN A 540 -16.77 21.33 -11.49
C ASN A 540 -16.25 21.73 -12.87
N ALA A 541 -14.94 21.81 -13.06
CA ALA A 541 -14.33 22.05 -14.37
C ALA A 541 -13.47 20.86 -14.80
N MET A 542 -13.72 20.37 -16.01
CA MET A 542 -12.84 19.42 -16.70
C MET A 542 -12.00 20.16 -17.74
N ASP A 543 -10.68 20.08 -17.62
CA ASP A 543 -9.72 20.54 -18.62
C ASP A 543 -9.14 19.32 -19.33
N ASN A 544 -9.54 19.08 -20.57
CA ASN A 544 -9.11 17.97 -21.42
C ASN A 544 -8.27 18.46 -22.61
N ARG A 545 -7.62 19.64 -22.50
CA ARG A 545 -6.82 20.19 -23.59
C ARG A 545 -5.66 19.28 -23.95
N ASP A 546 -5.47 19.02 -25.24
CA ASP A 546 -4.47 18.06 -25.75
C ASP A 546 -4.58 16.64 -25.12
N GLY A 547 -5.65 16.37 -24.37
CA GLY A 547 -5.87 15.13 -23.64
C GLY A 547 -6.82 14.19 -24.37
N SER A 548 -6.86 12.94 -23.93
CA SER A 548 -7.74 11.91 -24.50
C SER A 548 -8.58 11.23 -23.42
N VAL A 549 -9.86 11.05 -23.72
CA VAL A 549 -10.77 10.12 -23.06
C VAL A 549 -11.26 9.13 -24.12
N SER A 550 -10.85 7.86 -24.02
CA SER A 550 -11.05 6.88 -25.11
C SER A 550 -11.30 5.45 -24.63
N GLY A 551 -11.96 4.63 -25.43
CA GLY A 551 -12.38 3.30 -24.98
C GLY A 551 -13.48 2.64 -25.81
N GLU A 552 -13.71 1.36 -25.57
CA GLU A 552 -14.66 0.53 -26.33
C GLU A 552 -16.11 0.61 -25.80
N GLY A 553 -16.28 1.15 -24.59
CA GLY A 553 -17.57 1.31 -23.93
C GLY A 553 -18.30 2.61 -24.28
N LYS A 554 -19.17 3.05 -23.37
CA LYS A 554 -19.84 4.36 -23.39
C LYS A 554 -19.15 5.35 -22.47
N LEU A 555 -19.16 6.63 -22.84
CA LEU A 555 -18.84 7.73 -21.94
C LEU A 555 -20.09 8.31 -21.31
N LEU A 556 -20.04 8.53 -20.01
CA LEU A 556 -20.93 9.41 -19.29
C LEU A 556 -20.12 10.50 -18.58
N LEU A 557 -20.19 11.73 -19.08
CA LEU A 557 -19.53 12.89 -18.52
C LEU A 557 -20.55 13.86 -17.92
N ARG A 558 -20.41 14.18 -16.64
CA ARG A 558 -21.18 15.21 -15.93
C ARG A 558 -20.25 16.24 -15.29
N ALA A 559 -20.29 17.48 -15.78
CA ALA A 559 -19.49 18.58 -15.24
C ALA A 559 -20.22 19.94 -15.29
N ASN A 560 -19.71 20.96 -14.59
CA ASN A 560 -20.20 22.33 -14.75
C ASN A 560 -19.67 22.98 -16.04
N SER A 561 -18.40 22.74 -16.36
CA SER A 561 -17.77 23.19 -17.60
C SER A 561 -16.79 22.16 -18.14
N LEU A 562 -16.66 22.11 -19.46
CA LEU A 562 -15.68 21.29 -20.17
C LEU A 562 -14.88 22.15 -21.14
N ASP A 563 -13.56 22.14 -20.99
CA ASP A 563 -12.61 22.62 -21.99
C ASP A 563 -11.99 21.40 -22.69
N ASN A 564 -12.48 21.09 -23.89
CA ASN A 564 -12.01 20.01 -24.76
C ASN A 564 -11.29 20.55 -25.99
N ARG A 565 -10.75 21.78 -25.93
CA ARG A 565 -9.99 22.32 -27.06
C ARG A 565 -8.80 21.42 -27.37
N THR A 566 -8.56 21.13 -28.64
CA THR A 566 -7.48 20.22 -29.12
C THR A 566 -7.47 18.81 -28.55
N GLY A 567 -8.42 18.47 -27.67
CA GLY A 567 -8.55 17.16 -27.01
C GLY A 567 -9.57 16.25 -27.68
N GLY A 568 -9.66 15.02 -27.19
CA GLY A 568 -10.55 13.99 -27.72
C GLY A 568 -11.41 13.32 -26.64
N LEU A 569 -12.70 13.19 -26.93
CA LEU A 569 -13.65 12.29 -26.27
C LEU A 569 -14.13 11.28 -27.32
N THR A 570 -13.49 10.10 -27.38
CA THR A 570 -13.66 9.14 -28.47
C THR A 570 -13.99 7.73 -27.95
N LEU A 571 -15.27 7.43 -27.80
CA LEU A 571 -15.76 6.14 -27.28
C LEU A 571 -16.57 5.38 -28.32
N ASP A 572 -16.36 4.08 -28.43
CA ASP A 572 -16.96 3.30 -29.51
C ASP A 572 -18.49 3.20 -29.40
N LYS A 573 -19.05 2.96 -28.21
CA LYS A 573 -20.49 2.63 -28.06
C LYS A 573 -21.39 3.81 -27.70
N GLY A 574 -20.82 4.99 -27.47
CA GLY A 574 -21.59 6.23 -27.32
C GLY A 574 -20.94 7.24 -26.38
N ASN A 575 -21.29 8.51 -26.57
CA ASN A 575 -20.91 9.61 -25.70
C ASN A 575 -22.14 10.31 -25.14
N ASP A 576 -22.23 10.42 -23.82
CA ASP A 576 -23.25 11.18 -23.12
C ASP A 576 -22.59 12.30 -22.30
N VAL A 577 -22.54 13.49 -22.89
CA VAL A 577 -21.82 14.66 -22.36
C VAL A 577 -22.83 15.69 -21.85
N ARG A 578 -22.99 15.75 -20.53
CA ARG A 578 -23.89 16.68 -19.84
C ARG A 578 -23.11 17.73 -19.07
N ILE A 579 -23.07 18.93 -19.62
CA ILE A 579 -22.37 20.08 -19.07
C ILE A 579 -23.39 21.11 -18.60
N GLN A 580 -23.27 21.65 -17.39
CA GLN A 580 -24.27 22.60 -16.91
C GLN A 580 -24.16 23.96 -17.62
N ASN A 581 -22.93 24.46 -17.80
CA ASN A 581 -22.68 25.79 -18.37
C ASN A 581 -22.12 25.68 -19.80
N ALA A 582 -20.80 25.71 -19.91
CA ALA A 582 -20.11 25.87 -21.19
C ALA A 582 -19.28 24.64 -21.54
N LEU A 583 -19.48 24.14 -22.76
CA LEU A 583 -18.66 23.14 -23.42
C LEU A 583 -17.87 23.83 -24.53
N ASN A 584 -16.54 23.76 -24.47
CA ASN A 584 -15.64 24.27 -25.49
C ASN A 584 -14.93 23.13 -26.20
N ASN A 585 -15.40 22.76 -27.39
CA ASN A 585 -14.84 21.74 -28.27
C ASN A 585 -14.09 22.36 -29.46
N ASN A 586 -13.60 23.59 -29.32
CA ASN A 586 -12.94 24.28 -30.42
C ASN A 586 -11.61 23.60 -30.77
N TYR A 587 -11.42 23.17 -32.02
CA TYR A 587 -10.36 22.24 -32.43
C TYR A 587 -10.38 20.86 -31.75
N GLY A 588 -11.44 20.54 -31.01
CA GLY A 588 -11.58 19.28 -30.29
C GLY A 588 -12.42 18.26 -31.07
N VAL A 589 -12.39 17.03 -30.59
CA VAL A 589 -13.22 15.92 -31.09
C VAL A 589 -14.08 15.38 -29.98
N ILE A 590 -15.39 15.28 -30.24
CA ILE A 590 -16.31 14.45 -29.46
C ILE A 590 -16.99 13.52 -30.45
N ARG A 591 -16.58 12.25 -30.48
CA ARG A 591 -17.06 11.30 -31.48
C ARG A 591 -17.32 9.94 -30.89
N SER A 592 -18.42 9.31 -31.32
CA SER A 592 -18.61 7.89 -31.13
C SER A 592 -18.45 7.14 -32.45
N ALA A 593 -17.70 6.03 -32.45
CA ALA A 593 -17.45 5.26 -33.67
C ALA A 593 -18.67 4.43 -34.09
N LEU A 594 -19.39 3.86 -33.12
CA LEU A 594 -20.46 2.88 -33.33
C LEU A 594 -21.75 3.23 -32.56
N GLY A 595 -21.78 4.33 -31.80
CA GLY A 595 -22.92 4.76 -30.99
C GLY A 595 -23.36 6.20 -31.23
N SER A 596 -24.27 6.68 -30.39
CA SER A 596 -24.75 8.07 -30.43
C SER A 596 -23.80 9.02 -29.69
N THR A 597 -23.78 10.28 -30.11
CA THR A 597 -23.15 11.38 -29.39
C THR A 597 -24.24 12.35 -28.93
N GLU A 598 -24.44 12.38 -27.62
CA GLU A 598 -25.42 13.20 -26.92
C GLU A 598 -24.71 14.35 -26.19
N VAL A 599 -25.06 15.59 -26.53
CA VAL A 599 -24.44 16.79 -25.94
C VAL A 599 -25.50 17.71 -25.37
N TYR A 600 -25.39 18.00 -24.07
CA TYR A 600 -26.25 18.94 -23.35
C TYR A 600 -25.38 20.02 -22.70
N ALA A 601 -25.62 21.30 -23.01
CA ALA A 601 -24.98 22.44 -22.34
C ALA A 601 -25.73 23.75 -22.56
N SER A 602 -25.64 24.75 -21.68
CA SER A 602 -26.16 26.10 -22.00
C SER A 602 -25.45 26.73 -23.19
N THR A 603 -24.15 26.48 -23.35
CA THR A 603 -23.41 26.90 -24.55
C THR A 603 -22.49 25.79 -25.03
N VAL A 604 -22.60 25.45 -26.30
CA VAL A 604 -21.69 24.55 -27.00
C VAL A 604 -20.89 25.37 -28.02
N ASN A 605 -19.58 25.43 -27.85
CA ASN A 605 -18.66 25.98 -28.83
C ASN A 605 -17.94 24.84 -29.56
N ASN A 606 -18.45 24.46 -30.73
CA ASN A 606 -17.86 23.49 -31.65
C ASN A 606 -17.20 24.19 -32.86
N ASN A 607 -16.78 25.45 -32.72
CA ASN A 607 -16.09 26.13 -33.81
C ASN A 607 -14.82 25.38 -34.19
N ALA A 608 -14.57 25.19 -35.49
CA ALA A 608 -13.47 24.34 -35.94
C ALA A 608 -13.39 23.00 -35.17
N GLY A 609 -14.48 22.45 -34.67
CA GLY A 609 -14.52 21.23 -33.88
C GLY A 609 -15.29 20.14 -34.61
N LEU A 610 -15.18 18.90 -34.12
CA LEU A 610 -15.98 17.78 -34.61
C LEU A 610 -16.89 17.24 -33.51
N LEU A 611 -18.20 17.21 -33.78
CA LEU A 611 -19.16 16.34 -33.10
C LEU A 611 -19.58 15.23 -34.06
N GLY A 612 -19.33 13.97 -33.73
CA GLY A 612 -19.57 12.84 -34.64
C GLY A 612 -20.22 11.64 -33.98
N GLY A 613 -21.01 10.86 -34.72
CA GLY A 613 -21.60 9.62 -34.21
C GLY A 613 -22.51 8.92 -35.22
N GLN A 614 -23.03 7.74 -34.87
CA GLN A 614 -24.13 7.16 -35.64
C GLN A 614 -25.36 8.06 -35.57
N GLU A 615 -25.68 8.52 -34.36
CA GLU A 615 -26.70 9.54 -34.12
C GLU A 615 -26.04 10.70 -33.38
N VAL A 616 -26.45 11.93 -33.68
CA VAL A 616 -25.91 13.11 -32.99
C VAL A 616 -27.04 13.99 -32.48
N HIS A 617 -27.12 14.15 -31.17
CA HIS A 617 -28.11 14.99 -30.52
C HIS A 617 -27.42 16.12 -29.76
N VAL A 618 -27.78 17.37 -30.08
CA VAL A 618 -27.22 18.56 -29.42
C VAL A 618 -28.35 19.43 -28.87
N HIS A 619 -28.34 19.62 -27.56
CA HIS A 619 -29.33 20.39 -26.81
C HIS A 619 -28.65 21.56 -26.09
N THR A 620 -28.94 22.79 -26.51
CA THR A 620 -28.27 23.98 -25.97
C THR A 620 -29.04 25.28 -26.15
N ASP A 621 -28.71 26.32 -25.37
CA ASP A 621 -29.22 27.66 -25.64
C ASP A 621 -28.48 28.28 -26.83
N THR A 622 -27.14 28.13 -26.87
CA THR A 622 -26.31 28.66 -27.95
C THR A 622 -25.37 27.59 -28.48
N LEU A 623 -25.57 27.21 -29.74
CA LEU A 623 -24.64 26.38 -30.51
C LEU A 623 -23.81 27.27 -31.43
N ARG A 624 -22.49 27.30 -31.23
CA ARG A 624 -21.53 27.84 -32.19
C ARG A 624 -20.85 26.69 -32.91
N ASN A 625 -21.04 26.63 -34.22
CA ASN A 625 -20.48 25.63 -35.13
C ASN A 625 -19.87 26.35 -36.35
N ASP A 626 -19.33 27.55 -36.15
CA ASP A 626 -18.65 28.28 -37.22
C ASP A 626 -17.37 27.53 -37.59
N GLU A 627 -17.18 27.25 -38.88
CA GLU A 627 -16.04 26.48 -39.39
C GLU A 627 -15.93 25.07 -38.77
N GLY A 628 -16.96 24.59 -38.07
CA GLY A 628 -17.00 23.28 -37.41
C GLY A 628 -17.78 22.25 -38.21
N LEU A 629 -17.72 21.00 -37.76
CA LEU A 629 -18.48 19.89 -38.33
C LEU A 629 -19.30 19.18 -37.24
N ILE A 630 -20.59 19.04 -37.49
CA ILE A 630 -21.48 18.13 -36.80
C ILE A 630 -21.91 17.09 -37.83
N TYR A 631 -21.55 15.83 -37.61
CA TYR A 631 -21.71 14.76 -38.58
C TYR A 631 -22.37 13.53 -37.98
N ALA A 632 -23.49 13.10 -38.54
CA ALA A 632 -24.16 11.86 -38.16
C ALA A 632 -24.21 10.84 -39.30
N ASP A 633 -23.81 9.59 -39.04
CA ASP A 633 -23.91 8.48 -40.01
C ASP A 633 -25.37 8.04 -40.26
N LYS A 634 -26.28 8.39 -39.34
CA LYS A 634 -27.72 8.11 -39.44
C LYS A 634 -28.52 9.38 -39.24
N THR A 635 -28.88 9.72 -38.01
CA THR A 635 -29.78 10.85 -37.75
C THR A 635 -29.12 11.91 -36.89
N ALA A 636 -29.53 13.15 -37.07
CA ALA A 636 -29.10 14.25 -36.22
C ALA A 636 -30.30 15.06 -35.71
N GLU A 637 -30.24 15.43 -34.44
CA GLU A 637 -31.21 16.31 -33.81
C GLU A 637 -30.49 17.51 -33.15
N ILE A 638 -30.82 18.71 -33.61
CA ILE A 638 -30.21 19.94 -33.10
C ILE A 638 -31.30 20.83 -32.48
N LYS A 639 -31.35 20.86 -31.16
CA LYS A 639 -32.21 21.77 -30.39
C LYS A 639 -31.36 22.89 -29.82
N ALA A 640 -31.32 24.01 -30.54
CA ALA A 640 -30.53 25.19 -30.18
C ALA A 640 -31.39 26.46 -30.22
N VAL A 641 -31.49 27.22 -29.12
CA VAL A 641 -32.23 28.50 -29.15
C VAL A 641 -31.62 29.44 -30.19
N THR A 642 -30.29 29.57 -30.21
CA THR A 642 -29.54 30.26 -31.26
C THR A 642 -28.45 29.36 -31.83
N LEU A 643 -28.44 29.20 -33.14
CA LEU A 643 -27.44 28.44 -33.88
C LEU A 643 -26.62 29.37 -34.78
N TYR A 644 -25.29 29.29 -34.65
CA TYR A 644 -24.33 29.86 -35.60
C TYR A 644 -23.65 28.70 -36.34
N ASN A 645 -23.82 28.65 -37.66
CA ASN A 645 -23.25 27.63 -38.53
C ASN A 645 -22.68 28.32 -39.78
N ARG A 646 -21.62 29.11 -39.62
CA ARG A 646 -21.10 29.98 -40.68
C ARG A 646 -19.76 29.49 -41.20
N ASN A 647 -19.43 29.88 -42.43
CA ASN A 647 -18.14 29.64 -43.08
C ASN A 647 -17.71 28.15 -43.04
N GLY A 648 -18.65 27.22 -43.26
CA GLY A 648 -18.39 25.77 -43.20
C GLY A 648 -17.31 25.30 -44.19
N GLU A 649 -17.15 26.04 -45.30
CA GLU A 649 -16.06 25.85 -46.28
C GLU A 649 -14.63 25.92 -45.70
N ASN A 650 -14.45 26.45 -44.49
CA ASN A 650 -13.14 26.57 -43.84
C ASN A 650 -12.74 25.36 -42.99
N PHE A 651 -13.64 24.42 -42.69
CA PHE A 651 -13.38 23.32 -41.75
C PHE A 651 -12.15 22.48 -42.12
N GLY A 652 -12.11 21.86 -43.30
CA GLY A 652 -10.98 21.01 -43.72
C GLY A 652 -9.64 21.74 -43.76
N ARG A 653 -9.63 23.03 -44.09
CA ARG A 653 -8.43 23.87 -44.15
C ARG A 653 -7.86 24.22 -42.78
N VAL A 654 -8.71 24.28 -41.76
CA VAL A 654 -8.36 24.68 -40.40
C VAL A 654 -8.12 23.45 -39.52
N MET A 655 -8.90 22.38 -39.71
CA MET A 655 -8.92 21.19 -38.84
C MET A 655 -8.32 19.92 -39.44
N GLY A 656 -8.18 19.80 -40.76
CA GLY A 656 -7.73 18.56 -41.40
C GLY A 656 -6.40 18.02 -40.86
N VAL A 657 -5.52 18.94 -40.42
CA VAL A 657 -4.21 18.64 -39.84
C VAL A 657 -4.27 18.07 -38.42
N HIS A 658 -5.29 18.38 -37.63
CA HIS A 658 -5.36 18.01 -36.20
C HIS A 658 -6.10 16.69 -35.96
N ILE A 659 -6.93 16.23 -36.90
CA ILE A 659 -7.81 15.06 -36.74
C ILE A 659 -7.77 14.12 -37.96
N ASP A 660 -6.72 14.22 -38.78
CA ASP A 660 -6.49 13.43 -40.00
C ASP A 660 -7.67 13.45 -41.00
N MET A 661 -8.43 14.54 -41.02
CA MET A 661 -9.47 14.74 -42.02
C MET A 661 -8.87 15.37 -43.29
N PRO A 662 -9.33 14.98 -44.49
CA PRO A 662 -8.89 15.62 -45.73
C PRO A 662 -9.07 17.15 -45.70
N GLU A 663 -8.11 17.91 -46.24
CA GLU A 663 -8.15 19.39 -46.25
C GLU A 663 -9.36 19.97 -47.01
N ASP A 664 -9.97 19.18 -47.89
CA ASP A 664 -11.15 19.51 -48.67
C ASP A 664 -12.48 19.14 -47.98
N THR A 665 -12.44 18.62 -46.75
CA THR A 665 -13.65 18.30 -45.98
C THR A 665 -14.45 19.57 -45.69
N GLN A 666 -15.70 19.61 -46.16
CA GLN A 666 -16.61 20.71 -45.88
C GLN A 666 -17.23 20.55 -44.49
N GLY A 667 -17.21 21.63 -43.70
CA GLY A 667 -17.87 21.74 -42.41
C GLY A 667 -19.35 22.08 -42.55
N GLY A 668 -20.06 22.05 -41.42
CA GLY A 668 -21.48 22.33 -41.34
C GLY A 668 -22.19 21.37 -40.38
N ILE A 669 -23.49 21.21 -40.59
CA ILE A 669 -24.33 20.21 -39.91
C ILE A 669 -24.82 19.24 -40.98
N ILE A 670 -24.33 18.01 -40.93
CA ILE A 670 -24.52 17.01 -41.97
C ILE A 670 -25.06 15.72 -41.32
N SER A 671 -26.18 15.24 -41.83
CA SER A 671 -26.78 13.97 -41.47
C SER A 671 -26.86 13.07 -42.70
N MET A 672 -26.41 11.82 -42.61
CA MET A 672 -26.59 10.82 -43.67
C MET A 672 -28.00 10.20 -43.68
N GLY A 673 -28.91 10.69 -42.85
CA GLY A 673 -30.32 10.33 -42.78
C GLY A 673 -31.14 11.58 -42.46
N ASP A 674 -32.11 11.48 -41.55
CA ASP A 674 -32.93 12.61 -41.16
C ASP A 674 -32.13 13.63 -40.32
N LEU A 675 -32.38 14.92 -40.57
CA LEU A 675 -31.88 16.04 -39.78
C LEU A 675 -33.07 16.86 -39.26
N SER A 676 -33.28 16.80 -37.95
CA SER A 676 -34.30 17.58 -37.24
C SER A 676 -33.64 18.73 -36.49
N MET A 677 -34.20 19.93 -36.63
CA MET A 677 -33.65 21.12 -36.00
C MET A 677 -34.78 22.00 -35.43
N ALA A 678 -34.62 22.46 -34.19
CA ALA A 678 -35.62 23.32 -33.56
C ALA A 678 -34.99 24.42 -32.70
N GLY A 679 -35.61 25.60 -32.67
CA GLY A 679 -35.07 26.73 -31.91
C GLY A 679 -35.74 28.08 -32.18
N ASN A 680 -34.97 29.16 -31.99
CA ASN A 680 -35.42 30.52 -32.26
C ASN A 680 -34.67 31.19 -33.41
N ARG A 681 -33.34 31.09 -33.50
CA ARG A 681 -32.56 31.74 -34.56
C ARG A 681 -31.50 30.82 -35.17
N VAL A 682 -31.33 30.92 -36.49
CA VAL A 682 -30.26 30.28 -37.25
C VAL A 682 -29.50 31.33 -38.05
N TYR A 683 -28.18 31.28 -37.97
CA TYR A 683 -27.24 32.00 -38.84
C TYR A 683 -26.42 30.99 -39.63
N ASN A 684 -26.83 30.70 -40.86
CA ASN A 684 -26.20 29.74 -41.77
C ASN A 684 -25.41 30.42 -42.89
N SER A 685 -24.81 31.59 -42.63
CA SER A 685 -24.16 32.36 -43.69
C SER A 685 -22.89 31.68 -44.19
N ARG A 686 -22.80 31.35 -45.47
CA ARG A 686 -21.71 30.48 -46.03
C ARG A 686 -21.58 29.15 -45.28
N GLY A 687 -22.68 28.66 -44.72
CA GLY A 687 -22.75 27.41 -43.99
C GLY A 687 -23.44 26.32 -44.81
N LEU A 688 -23.25 25.07 -44.37
CA LEU A 688 -23.95 23.91 -44.90
C LEU A 688 -24.80 23.30 -43.79
N ILE A 689 -26.09 23.12 -44.06
CA ILE A 689 -27.01 22.29 -43.27
C ILE A 689 -27.63 21.30 -44.25
N ALA A 690 -27.33 20.01 -44.11
CA ALA A 690 -27.69 18.98 -45.07
C ALA A 690 -28.22 17.69 -44.42
N ALA A 691 -29.39 17.25 -44.88
CA ALA A 691 -29.85 15.88 -44.74
C ALA A 691 -29.50 15.11 -46.03
N SER A 692 -28.29 14.58 -46.09
CA SER A 692 -27.71 13.95 -47.29
C SER A 692 -28.29 12.57 -47.61
N GLY A 693 -29.02 11.95 -46.69
CA GLY A 693 -29.71 10.67 -46.93
C GLY A 693 -31.15 10.61 -46.42
N GLY A 694 -31.73 11.73 -46.00
CA GLY A 694 -33.08 11.76 -45.42
C GLY A 694 -33.73 13.14 -45.52
N ASN A 695 -34.66 13.40 -44.60
CA ASN A 695 -35.45 14.62 -44.54
C ASN A 695 -34.74 15.72 -43.74
N LEU A 696 -34.87 16.96 -44.19
CA LEU A 696 -34.50 18.14 -43.40
C LEU A 696 -35.77 18.77 -42.83
N ASN A 697 -35.90 18.77 -41.50
CA ASN A 697 -37.01 19.40 -40.79
C ASN A 697 -36.49 20.51 -39.87
N MET A 698 -36.84 21.76 -40.18
CA MET A 698 -36.39 22.93 -39.44
C MET A 698 -37.59 23.69 -38.88
N GLN A 699 -37.68 23.78 -37.54
CA GLN A 699 -38.76 24.47 -36.82
C GLN A 699 -38.20 25.61 -35.95
N TYR A 700 -38.19 26.82 -36.49
CA TYR A 700 -37.63 27.98 -35.80
C TYR A 700 -38.67 29.07 -35.56
N ALA A 701 -38.90 29.43 -34.30
CA ALA A 701 -39.89 30.45 -33.94
C ALA A 701 -39.49 31.88 -34.36
N GLY A 702 -38.21 32.10 -34.70
CA GLY A 702 -37.64 33.40 -35.03
C GLY A 702 -37.05 33.47 -36.44
N ASN A 703 -35.81 33.93 -36.55
CA ASN A 703 -35.18 34.26 -37.83
C ASN A 703 -34.25 33.13 -38.32
N VAL A 704 -34.41 32.73 -39.58
CA VAL A 704 -33.46 31.89 -40.30
C VAL A 704 -32.76 32.75 -41.35
N ASP A 705 -31.47 32.98 -41.16
CA ASP A 705 -30.59 33.66 -42.10
C ASP A 705 -29.75 32.60 -42.85
N ASN A 706 -30.01 32.44 -44.13
CA ASN A 706 -29.33 31.54 -45.04
C ASN A 706 -28.51 32.31 -46.10
N ASN A 707 -27.98 33.48 -45.77
CA ASN A 707 -27.25 34.31 -46.73
C ASN A 707 -25.97 33.63 -47.23
N ARG A 708 -25.90 33.29 -48.53
CA ARG A 708 -24.85 32.48 -49.18
C ARG A 708 -24.68 31.09 -48.55
N GLY A 709 -25.65 30.65 -47.76
CA GLY A 709 -25.66 29.31 -47.15
C GLY A 709 -26.39 28.30 -48.01
N THR A 710 -26.26 27.03 -47.62
CA THR A 710 -26.98 25.91 -48.22
C THR A 710 -27.80 25.20 -47.15
N LEU A 711 -29.11 25.07 -47.41
CA LEU A 711 -30.01 24.14 -46.73
C LEU A 711 -30.42 23.08 -47.77
N SER A 712 -30.10 21.81 -47.53
CA SER A 712 -30.38 20.75 -48.50
C SER A 712 -30.93 19.47 -47.89
N SER A 713 -31.78 18.79 -48.66
CA SER A 713 -32.32 17.47 -48.36
C SER A 713 -32.32 16.60 -49.62
N VAL A 714 -32.16 15.29 -49.47
CA VAL A 714 -32.36 14.33 -50.59
C VAL A 714 -33.77 13.72 -50.61
N ALA A 715 -34.57 13.97 -49.57
CA ALA A 715 -35.96 13.49 -49.49
C ALA A 715 -36.92 14.68 -49.39
N TYR A 716 -37.39 15.02 -48.20
CA TYR A 716 -38.26 16.18 -47.99
C TYR A 716 -37.52 17.30 -47.26
N LEU A 717 -37.80 18.55 -47.63
CA LEU A 717 -37.36 19.73 -46.88
C LEU A 717 -38.59 20.44 -46.31
N SER A 718 -38.64 20.56 -44.98
CA SER A 718 -39.63 21.36 -44.24
C SER A 718 -38.92 22.48 -43.50
N LEU A 719 -39.33 23.72 -43.74
CA LEU A 719 -38.78 24.89 -43.06
C LEU A 719 -39.91 25.78 -42.54
N LEU A 720 -40.02 25.88 -41.22
CA LEU A 720 -40.89 26.83 -40.53
C LEU A 720 -40.04 27.92 -39.89
N ALA A 721 -40.36 29.19 -40.18
CA ALA A 721 -39.68 30.36 -39.62
C ALA A 721 -40.65 31.52 -39.35
N ASN A 722 -40.28 32.47 -38.48
CA ASN A 722 -40.96 33.76 -38.43
C ASN A 722 -40.46 34.70 -39.53
N ARG A 723 -39.14 34.78 -39.69
CA ARG A 723 -38.50 35.51 -40.80
C ARG A 723 -37.47 34.60 -41.47
N LEU A 724 -37.46 34.62 -42.80
CA LEU A 724 -36.50 33.89 -43.62
C LEU A 724 -35.77 34.87 -44.54
N ASP A 725 -34.44 34.85 -44.48
CA ASP A 725 -33.57 35.58 -45.41
C ASP A 725 -32.72 34.57 -46.19
N ASN A 726 -33.05 34.35 -47.46
CA ASN A 726 -32.28 33.51 -48.37
C ASN A 726 -31.48 34.38 -49.35
N GLY A 727 -30.57 35.18 -48.80
CA GLY A 727 -29.72 36.10 -49.54
C GLY A 727 -28.67 35.38 -50.38
N ASN A 728 -28.78 35.29 -51.71
CA ASN A 728 -27.86 34.48 -52.55
C ASN A 728 -27.58 33.05 -52.02
N GLY A 729 -28.48 32.49 -51.21
CA GLY A 729 -28.35 31.16 -50.63
C GLY A 729 -29.11 30.12 -51.43
N THR A 730 -28.93 28.85 -51.07
CA THR A 730 -29.63 27.72 -51.67
C THR A 730 -30.49 27.05 -50.60
N ILE A 731 -31.76 26.83 -50.91
CA ILE A 731 -32.67 25.97 -50.17
C ILE A 731 -33.21 24.96 -51.17
N SER A 732 -32.80 23.70 -51.09
CA SER A 732 -33.11 22.72 -52.14
C SER A 732 -33.45 21.34 -51.59
N SER A 733 -34.37 20.65 -52.27
CA SER A 733 -34.62 19.23 -52.05
C SER A 733 -34.71 18.48 -53.37
N THR A 734 -34.17 17.25 -53.45
CA THR A 734 -34.46 16.36 -54.59
C THR A 734 -35.84 15.71 -54.49
N GLY A 735 -36.54 15.83 -53.36
CA GLY A 735 -37.98 15.61 -53.28
C GLY A 735 -38.73 16.94 -53.20
N SER A 736 -39.77 17.01 -52.37
CA SER A 736 -40.55 18.24 -52.19
C SER A 736 -39.90 19.16 -51.16
N SER A 737 -40.07 20.46 -51.37
CA SER A 737 -39.69 21.52 -50.42
C SER A 737 -40.92 22.28 -49.95
N SER A 738 -41.08 22.45 -48.64
CA SER A 738 -42.14 23.25 -48.01
C SER A 738 -41.54 24.32 -47.12
N VAL A 739 -41.84 25.58 -47.43
CA VAL A 739 -41.34 26.74 -46.70
C VAL A 739 -42.54 27.52 -46.16
N GLU A 740 -42.68 27.54 -44.83
CA GLU A 740 -43.70 28.30 -44.12
C GLU A 740 -43.08 29.44 -43.32
N VAL A 741 -43.53 30.68 -43.58
CA VAL A 741 -42.99 31.88 -42.96
C VAL A 741 -44.11 32.78 -42.44
N THR A 742 -44.06 33.17 -41.18
CA THR A 742 -45.17 33.93 -40.59
C THR A 742 -45.10 35.44 -40.82
N SER A 743 -43.91 36.06 -40.87
CA SER A 743 -43.75 37.52 -41.01
C SER A 743 -43.15 37.97 -42.34
N ALA A 744 -41.91 37.57 -42.66
CA ALA A 744 -41.26 38.07 -43.87
C ALA A 744 -40.31 37.03 -44.48
N PHE A 745 -40.45 36.80 -45.77
CA PHE A 745 -39.54 35.99 -46.57
C PHE A 745 -38.88 36.86 -47.64
N THR A 746 -37.56 37.05 -47.53
CA THR A 746 -36.74 37.69 -48.58
C THR A 746 -35.90 36.63 -49.28
N ASN A 747 -36.04 36.50 -50.60
CA ASN A 747 -35.25 35.60 -51.41
C ASN A 747 -34.47 36.39 -52.47
N SER A 748 -33.15 36.18 -52.55
CA SER A 748 -32.33 36.57 -53.71
C SER A 748 -31.49 35.41 -54.25
N GLY A 749 -31.55 34.24 -53.61
CA GLY A 749 -30.92 33.01 -54.06
C GLY A 749 -31.90 32.04 -54.71
N LEU A 750 -31.63 30.75 -54.54
CA LEU A 750 -32.42 29.64 -55.07
C LEU A 750 -33.25 28.99 -53.97
N VAL A 751 -34.53 28.75 -54.25
CA VAL A 751 -35.41 27.85 -53.49
C VAL A 751 -35.97 26.84 -54.47
N HIS A 752 -35.70 25.56 -54.24
CA HIS A 752 -36.01 24.48 -55.17
C HIS A 752 -36.58 23.23 -54.49
N GLY A 753 -37.50 22.55 -55.16
CA GLY A 753 -37.90 21.18 -54.84
C GLY A 753 -38.22 20.42 -56.12
N SER A 754 -37.48 19.35 -56.42
CA SER A 754 -37.69 18.59 -57.67
C SER A 754 -39.10 18.00 -57.77
N GLU A 755 -39.66 17.49 -56.67
CA GLU A 755 -40.98 16.87 -56.67
C GLU A 755 -42.12 17.86 -56.36
N GLY A 756 -41.80 19.11 -56.09
CA GLY A 756 -42.78 20.12 -55.68
C GLY A 756 -42.17 21.20 -54.80
N LEU A 757 -42.59 22.44 -55.00
CA LEU A 757 -42.26 23.56 -54.12
C LEU A 757 -43.53 24.17 -53.54
N GLY A 758 -43.72 24.07 -52.24
CA GLY A 758 -44.76 24.75 -51.48
C GLY A 758 -44.19 25.91 -50.69
N ILE A 759 -44.72 27.12 -50.89
CA ILE A 759 -44.36 28.30 -50.11
C ILE A 759 -45.65 28.87 -49.50
N ARG A 760 -45.64 29.07 -48.18
CA ARG A 760 -46.73 29.75 -47.45
C ARG A 760 -46.14 30.89 -46.64
N VAL A 761 -46.54 32.13 -46.96
CA VAL A 761 -46.08 33.32 -46.26
C VAL A 761 -47.28 34.12 -45.76
N ASN A 762 -47.47 34.17 -44.44
CA ASN A 762 -48.57 34.94 -43.86
C ASN A 762 -48.33 36.45 -43.96
N GLY A 763 -47.07 36.91 -44.02
CA GLY A 763 -46.75 38.32 -44.21
C GLY A 763 -46.27 38.65 -45.63
N ALA A 764 -45.05 39.17 -45.77
CA ALA A 764 -44.51 39.64 -47.05
C ALA A 764 -43.45 38.70 -47.65
N LEU A 765 -43.67 38.26 -48.89
CA LEU A 765 -42.70 37.56 -49.73
C LEU A 765 -42.10 38.52 -50.75
N THR A 766 -40.81 38.80 -50.65
CA THR A 766 -40.03 39.54 -51.67
C THR A 766 -39.05 38.59 -52.35
N ASN A 767 -39.32 38.27 -53.62
CA ASN A 767 -38.44 37.49 -54.47
C ASN A 767 -37.64 38.39 -55.42
N SER A 768 -36.33 38.16 -55.44
CA SER A 768 -35.35 38.73 -56.36
C SER A 768 -34.42 37.67 -56.96
N GLY A 769 -34.63 36.40 -56.62
CA GLY A 769 -33.89 35.25 -57.11
C GLY A 769 -34.81 34.24 -57.80
N GLN A 770 -34.62 32.96 -57.52
CA GLN A 770 -35.34 31.86 -58.16
C GLN A 770 -36.17 31.08 -57.12
N LEU A 771 -37.46 30.90 -57.43
CA LEU A 771 -38.38 29.98 -56.74
C LEU A 771 -38.83 28.93 -57.77
N TRP A 772 -38.33 27.71 -57.71
CA TRP A 772 -38.47 26.73 -58.79
C TRP A 772 -38.87 25.33 -58.31
N SER A 773 -39.56 24.58 -59.16
CA SER A 773 -39.85 23.16 -58.99
C SER A 773 -39.76 22.44 -60.34
N ASP A 774 -39.35 21.17 -60.34
CA ASP A 774 -39.39 20.36 -61.57
C ASP A 774 -40.79 19.78 -61.80
N LYS A 775 -41.71 20.01 -60.86
CA LYS A 775 -43.15 19.74 -60.98
C LYS A 775 -43.96 21.02 -60.79
N VAL A 776 -44.75 21.09 -59.72
CA VAL A 776 -45.60 22.24 -59.42
C VAL A 776 -44.94 23.13 -58.37
N THR A 777 -44.95 24.44 -58.61
CA THR A 777 -44.64 25.46 -57.59
C THR A 777 -45.93 26.12 -57.12
N THR A 778 -46.22 26.03 -55.82
CA THR A 778 -47.39 26.66 -55.17
C THR A 778 -46.93 27.73 -54.20
N ILE A 779 -47.36 28.97 -54.41
CA ILE A 779 -47.08 30.11 -53.53
C ILE A 779 -48.39 30.64 -52.96
N ASN A 780 -48.52 30.56 -51.63
CA ASN A 780 -49.58 31.21 -50.86
C ASN A 780 -48.97 32.41 -50.14
N SER A 781 -49.37 33.64 -50.45
CA SER A 781 -48.83 34.83 -49.79
C SER A 781 -49.86 35.94 -49.64
N GLN A 782 -49.85 36.64 -48.50
CA GLN A 782 -50.68 37.85 -48.34
C GLN A 782 -50.09 39.02 -49.14
N ASN A 783 -48.80 39.32 -48.97
CA ASN A 783 -48.13 40.36 -49.74
C ASN A 783 -47.00 39.75 -50.56
N PHE A 784 -46.95 40.04 -51.85
CA PHE A 784 -46.06 39.37 -52.79
C PHE A 784 -45.35 40.37 -53.71
N THR A 785 -44.03 40.31 -53.80
CA THR A 785 -43.26 41.12 -54.74
C THR A 785 -42.24 40.25 -55.44
N ASN A 786 -42.44 40.00 -56.73
CA ASN A 786 -41.43 39.41 -57.60
C ASN A 786 -40.74 40.53 -58.38
N ARG A 787 -39.45 40.74 -58.13
CA ARG A 787 -38.68 41.85 -58.73
C ARG A 787 -38.23 41.53 -60.15
N ARG A 788 -37.82 42.55 -60.89
CA ARG A 788 -37.23 42.41 -62.23
C ARG A 788 -36.03 41.48 -62.19
N GLY A 789 -35.99 40.50 -63.09
CA GLY A 789 -34.94 39.47 -63.17
C GLY A 789 -35.13 38.27 -62.24
N ALA A 790 -36.17 38.28 -61.39
CA ALA A 790 -36.51 37.15 -60.54
C ALA A 790 -37.40 36.14 -61.29
N VAL A 791 -37.26 34.86 -60.97
CA VAL A 791 -37.99 33.76 -61.62
C VAL A 791 -38.84 33.02 -60.62
N ILE A 792 -40.07 32.74 -61.00
CA ILE A 792 -40.92 31.72 -60.38
C ILE A 792 -41.18 30.68 -61.46
N GLY A 793 -40.93 29.40 -61.21
CA GLY A 793 -41.19 28.39 -62.22
C GLY A 793 -41.57 27.03 -61.70
N GLY A 794 -42.21 26.27 -62.58
CA GLY A 794 -42.65 24.90 -62.36
C GLY A 794 -42.88 24.25 -63.71
N LEU A 795 -42.19 23.15 -64.02
CA LEU A 795 -42.32 22.51 -65.34
C LEU A 795 -43.73 21.98 -65.58
N GLU A 796 -44.38 21.45 -64.54
CA GLU A 796 -45.77 20.96 -64.59
C GLU A 796 -46.78 22.04 -64.18
N GLY A 797 -46.32 23.12 -63.54
CA GLY A 797 -47.06 24.37 -63.47
C GLY A 797 -46.79 25.24 -62.25
N VAL A 798 -47.38 26.44 -62.26
CA VAL A 798 -47.26 27.42 -61.18
C VAL A 798 -48.66 27.79 -60.67
N LYS A 799 -48.86 27.66 -59.35
CA LYS A 799 -50.05 28.06 -58.61
C LYS A 799 -49.73 29.26 -57.70
N LEU A 800 -50.41 30.39 -57.90
CA LEU A 800 -50.22 31.61 -57.11
C LEU A 800 -51.51 32.00 -56.39
N ASN A 801 -51.56 31.76 -55.08
CA ASN A 801 -52.68 32.09 -54.20
C ASN A 801 -52.34 33.36 -53.42
N LEU A 802 -52.67 34.51 -54.00
CA LEU A 802 -52.30 35.83 -53.49
C LEU A 802 -53.54 36.59 -53.01
N THR A 803 -53.58 36.97 -51.72
CA THR A 803 -54.80 37.54 -51.11
C THR A 803 -54.73 39.04 -50.79
N GLY A 804 -53.53 39.64 -50.78
CA GLY A 804 -53.29 41.07 -50.50
C GLY A 804 -52.57 41.80 -51.65
N ARG A 805 -51.58 42.64 -51.34
CA ARG A 805 -50.87 43.43 -52.37
C ARG A 805 -49.86 42.55 -53.10
N TYR A 806 -49.98 42.45 -54.42
CA TYR A 806 -49.00 41.74 -55.25
C TYR A 806 -48.42 42.62 -56.36
N THR A 807 -47.16 42.41 -56.68
CA THR A 807 -46.46 43.02 -57.82
C THR A 807 -45.54 41.98 -58.44
N ASN A 808 -45.72 41.71 -59.73
CA ASN A 808 -44.83 40.85 -60.49
C ASN A 808 -44.16 41.65 -61.61
N ASN A 809 -42.85 41.90 -61.45
CA ASN A 809 -42.00 42.53 -62.46
C ASN A 809 -40.95 41.54 -63.01
N GLY A 810 -41.00 40.28 -62.57
CA GLY A 810 -40.13 39.19 -63.02
C GLY A 810 -40.89 38.13 -63.82
N ASP A 811 -40.23 37.01 -64.08
CA ASP A 811 -40.73 35.96 -64.95
C ASP A 811 -41.49 34.88 -64.17
N VAL A 812 -42.58 34.41 -64.78
CA VAL A 812 -43.30 33.21 -64.34
C VAL A 812 -43.17 32.18 -65.47
N SER A 813 -42.45 31.09 -65.22
CA SER A 813 -42.05 30.10 -66.22
C SER A 813 -42.75 28.76 -65.98
N GLY A 814 -43.65 28.38 -66.89
CA GLY A 814 -44.45 27.15 -66.80
C GLY A 814 -45.95 27.41 -66.97
N PRO A 815 -46.78 26.36 -67.14
CA PRO A 815 -48.22 26.53 -67.25
C PRO A 815 -48.79 27.09 -65.94
N VAL A 816 -49.48 28.24 -66.01
CA VAL A 816 -50.15 28.83 -64.85
C VAL A 816 -51.44 28.04 -64.58
N ILE A 817 -51.50 27.36 -63.43
CA ILE A 817 -52.66 26.57 -63.03
C ILE A 817 -53.56 27.47 -62.18
N LYS A 818 -54.71 27.88 -62.74
CA LYS A 818 -55.73 28.64 -62.02
C LYS A 818 -56.59 27.69 -61.17
N GLU A 819 -56.85 28.08 -59.93
CA GLU A 819 -58.08 27.74 -59.22
C GLU A 819 -58.99 28.97 -59.20
#